data_AF-A0A5B0RI93-F1
#
_entry.id   AF-A0A5B0RI93-F1
#
_cell.length_a   1.000
_cell.length_b   1.000
_cell.length_c   1.000
_cell.angle_alpha   90.00
_cell.angle_beta   90.00
_cell.angle_gamma   90.00
#
_symmetry.space_group_name_H-M   'P 1'
#
loop_
_entity.id
_entity.type
_entity.pdbx_description
1 polymer ?
#
loop_
_entity_poly.entity_id
_entity_poly.type
_entity_poly.pdbx_seq_one_letter_code
_entity_poly.pdbx_strand_id
1 'polypeptide(L)'
;MPKMGPVQVPFRGLAHLKLSRRSLVSTGDTLHLPTRRLISTVNNLRHAQNQPDNQVSNNGSRELHKKAQDSEVVPQMVNFGQTHVEDLHKRLEELHGPVENSEDFLQTADHEVFRTYVEGLEELKHTLETPTDGRASTPGFRFKEVWTKLLNREYSFRDITLACDIEEYPDLHEKASRLAFLLQHPMLSQDSKINHDRRVAALDAPSLNDANTLFEQPAHPLQGKIVEKGFNREYINTKGIVDPTLKTLTEFAAKWTPEIYLAPYTSLIATSMTGKSRLLKELSRHVCVVYVCVCPEDSQDYPPRSEYASSVLLDSKRTNLRIQYEHLLLAILDAVADYFFANESGTRQERLDQWIAHSFPQSNQSGDPPFWSSVRTKMDKISKSPPLTSTEKAVRLKKALMRMKDSTNFIEQDSLRLLLAIDEASALLARSPSQDSSFFDIFCSALERIPSHSSGFFSVLADTNSCVSNFHPQSLEIDKKIPKKLFNPIYQIKTFDVNVTDPPADWHQLQSAFRLLSYGSPFWRVYADEGKETGLTDRDIIRGLSEHALQKLLSTNGEPVPSDDLTNAQAMALLGSTIQPRLNRASDLEAKLVSSHASTCMNISTPQLILTSQYPSQFTLSSAANQYLASDEASLIRCIQVLTSINRQSLIGPGDVGELVSRIILLRAMQKTMQKTQPAADTETHSENIMMPFGHSVRLVDFLQTLTGWNENDLKLGSIDKENQEKLLTRGQVFWNHFISIDHTPTSAGLLQKLYRGLAVHCKPNQASFDQLFTIYLQSSPTEALDERNVTFCGIQVKNLKQNDNIKEQASKWTPKDAKMKLQGRNPYLVLYFCLNDFRPKKPRSHPKKLKSTSSATSITLETPTPLPKITHVPDGQLSKEETRRRASLAFYGLDAFPFLSEKLVAALKELLDSDPPVLQLPENPSELDCEYVYGASPEVFSLDKED
;
A
#
# COMPACT_ATOMS: atom_id res chain seq x y z
N MET A 1 -24.73 -36.19 -26.77
CA MET A 1 -25.94 -36.00 -27.60
C MET A 1 -27.14 -36.47 -26.78
N PRO A 2 -28.19 -35.64 -26.61
CA PRO A 2 -29.14 -35.34 -27.67
C PRO A 2 -29.30 -33.84 -27.99
N LYS A 3 -29.96 -33.58 -29.13
CA LYS A 3 -30.16 -32.30 -29.81
C LYS A 3 -31.30 -31.50 -29.17
N MET A 4 -31.13 -30.19 -29.01
CA MET A 4 -32.23 -29.21 -29.01
C MET A 4 -31.86 -28.02 -29.90
N GLY A 5 -32.77 -27.67 -30.80
CA GLY A 5 -32.64 -26.59 -31.77
C GLY A 5 -32.90 -25.20 -31.18
N PRO A 6 -32.66 -24.12 -31.96
CA PRO A 6 -32.69 -22.76 -31.45
C PRO A 6 -34.13 -22.22 -31.43
N VAL A 7 -34.53 -21.66 -30.29
CA VAL A 7 -35.74 -20.83 -30.18
C VAL A 7 -35.36 -19.39 -30.45
N GLN A 8 -35.86 -18.86 -31.56
CA GLN A 8 -35.85 -17.44 -31.91
C GLN A 8 -37.16 -16.80 -31.44
N VAL A 9 -37.09 -15.76 -30.61
CA VAL A 9 -38.23 -14.84 -30.35
C VAL A 9 -37.69 -13.39 -30.36
N PRO A 10 -38.43 -12.43 -30.94
CA PRO A 10 -37.85 -11.22 -31.53
C PRO A 10 -37.97 -9.97 -30.65
N PHE A 11 -36.95 -9.11 -30.68
CA PHE A 11 -37.02 -7.76 -30.14
C PHE A 11 -37.77 -6.83 -31.12
N ARG A 12 -38.95 -6.35 -30.71
CA ARG A 12 -39.66 -5.22 -31.33
C ARG A 12 -39.77 -4.06 -30.32
N GLY A 13 -39.08 -2.97 -30.66
CA GLY A 13 -39.62 -1.60 -30.70
C GLY A 13 -39.92 -0.86 -29.40
N LEU A 14 -39.17 0.22 -29.16
CA LEU A 14 -39.63 1.54 -28.65
C LEU A 14 -38.48 2.53 -28.93
N ALA A 15 -38.50 3.23 -30.08
CA ALA A 15 -39.20 4.49 -30.35
C ALA A 15 -38.56 5.74 -29.71
N HIS A 16 -37.81 6.45 -30.55
CA HIS A 16 -37.65 7.90 -30.68
C HIS A 16 -37.85 8.80 -29.45
N LEU A 17 -36.74 9.35 -28.97
CA LEU A 17 -36.68 10.68 -28.34
C LEU A 17 -35.75 11.59 -29.17
N LYS A 18 -36.37 12.53 -29.88
CA LYS A 18 -35.70 13.63 -30.59
C LYS A 18 -35.11 14.59 -29.54
N LEU A 19 -33.78 14.69 -29.47
CA LEU A 19 -33.11 15.79 -28.76
C LEU A 19 -32.71 16.88 -29.75
N SER A 20 -33.25 18.07 -29.49
CA SER A 20 -33.04 19.33 -30.19
C SER A 20 -31.57 19.76 -30.12
N ARG A 21 -30.95 19.95 -31.29
CA ARG A 21 -29.67 20.67 -31.45
C ARG A 21 -29.84 22.13 -31.02
N ARG A 22 -29.09 22.58 -30.02
CA ARG A 22 -28.74 23.99 -29.85
C ARG A 22 -27.22 24.13 -29.93
N SER A 23 -26.81 24.86 -30.96
CA SER A 23 -25.47 25.37 -31.23
C SER A 23 -25.13 26.54 -30.30
N LEU A 24 -23.95 26.53 -29.69
CA LEU A 24 -23.20 27.68 -29.20
C LEU A 24 -21.72 27.28 -29.38
N VAL A 25 -21.16 27.50 -30.57
CA VAL A 25 -20.30 28.65 -30.93
C VAL A 25 -19.06 28.75 -30.04
N SER A 26 -17.95 28.47 -30.71
CA SER A 26 -16.55 28.56 -30.30
C SER A 26 -16.11 30.02 -30.11
N THR A 27 -15.40 30.24 -29.00
CA THR A 27 -14.33 31.24 -28.82
C THR A 27 -13.29 30.50 -27.98
N GLY A 28 -12.10 30.11 -28.44
CA GLY A 28 -11.23 30.75 -29.40
C GLY A 28 -10.29 31.70 -28.69
N ASP A 29 -9.49 31.21 -27.73
CA ASP A 29 -8.31 31.93 -27.21
C ASP A 29 -7.17 30.96 -26.90
N THR A 30 -6.25 30.92 -27.87
CA THR A 30 -4.87 30.45 -27.79
C THR A 30 -4.06 31.28 -26.81
N LEU A 31 -3.43 30.66 -25.82
CA LEU A 31 -2.30 31.26 -25.10
C LEU A 31 -1.07 30.34 -25.22
N HIS A 32 -0.14 30.83 -26.03
CA HIS A 32 1.21 30.33 -26.23
C HIS A 32 1.97 30.20 -24.89
N LEU A 33 2.50 29.01 -24.63
CA LEU A 33 3.61 28.79 -23.70
C LEU A 33 4.93 28.86 -24.49
N PRO A 34 5.85 29.80 -24.19
CA PRO A 34 7.19 29.73 -24.75
C PRO A 34 8.07 28.82 -23.90
N THR A 35 8.68 27.87 -24.59
CA THR A 35 9.74 27.00 -24.10
C THR A 35 11.10 27.65 -24.33
N ARG A 36 12.04 27.39 -23.40
CA ARG A 36 13.50 27.12 -23.58
C ARG A 36 14.55 28.05 -22.93
N ARG A 37 15.39 27.34 -22.16
CA ARG A 37 16.87 27.32 -22.04
C ARG A 37 17.56 28.38 -21.17
N LEU A 38 18.18 28.00 -20.04
CA LEU A 38 19.51 27.36 -19.84
C LEU A 38 20.69 28.31 -20.11
N ILE A 39 21.46 28.66 -19.06
CA ILE A 39 22.93 28.49 -18.89
C ILE A 39 23.42 29.27 -17.64
N SER A 40 24.54 28.76 -17.14
CA SER A 40 25.26 28.84 -15.86
C SER A 40 25.86 30.19 -15.38
N THR A 41 26.35 30.12 -14.12
CA THR A 41 27.66 30.62 -13.59
C THR A 41 27.62 31.78 -12.57
N VAL A 42 27.79 31.41 -11.28
CA VAL A 42 28.74 31.90 -10.25
C VAL A 42 29.31 33.36 -10.28
N ASN A 43 29.30 33.98 -9.09
CA ASN A 43 30.08 35.12 -8.55
C ASN A 43 29.59 36.57 -8.79
N ASN A 44 29.16 37.27 -7.73
CA ASN A 44 30.02 38.23 -6.99
C ASN A 44 29.32 38.99 -5.86
N LEU A 45 30.07 39.13 -4.76
CA LEU A 45 29.89 40.06 -3.64
C LEU A 45 30.08 41.53 -4.07
N ARG A 46 29.37 42.48 -3.43
CA ARG A 46 29.92 43.48 -2.47
C ARG A 46 29.02 44.71 -2.26
N HIS A 47 28.83 45.06 -0.98
CA HIS A 47 28.78 46.38 -0.31
C HIS A 47 27.82 47.46 -0.83
N ALA A 48 27.22 48.34 -0.01
CA ALA A 48 27.71 48.96 1.22
C ALA A 48 26.54 49.58 2.02
N GLN A 49 26.55 49.43 3.34
CA GLN A 49 26.02 50.44 4.26
C GLN A 49 26.96 50.51 5.47
N ASN A 50 27.60 51.66 5.63
CA ASN A 50 28.40 52.03 6.79
C ASN A 50 27.47 52.59 7.90
N GLN A 51 27.47 51.96 9.08
CA GLN A 51 27.98 52.43 10.38
C GLN A 51 28.27 53.95 10.60
N PRO A 52 28.52 54.46 11.83
CA PRO A 52 28.51 53.83 13.18
C PRO A 52 27.99 54.76 14.33
N ASP A 53 27.66 54.31 15.55
CA ASP A 53 28.43 54.07 16.81
C ASP A 53 27.81 54.93 17.96
N ASN A 54 27.33 54.32 19.07
CA ASN A 54 28.01 54.13 20.37
C ASN A 54 28.27 55.45 21.13
N GLN A 55 28.04 55.64 22.43
CA GLN A 55 27.61 54.83 23.58
C GLN A 55 27.56 55.79 24.80
N VAL A 56 27.06 55.29 25.94
CA VAL A 56 27.45 55.59 27.35
C VAL A 56 26.34 56.11 28.29
N SER A 57 25.91 55.17 29.14
CA SER A 57 25.56 55.19 30.58
C SER A 57 24.62 56.25 31.19
N ASN A 58 23.67 55.82 32.04
CA ASN A 58 23.86 55.81 33.51
C ASN A 58 22.68 55.17 34.28
N ASN A 59 23.01 54.80 35.52
CA ASN A 59 22.23 54.17 36.60
C ASN A 59 20.89 54.83 37.02
N GLY A 60 20.03 54.02 37.67
CA GLY A 60 19.57 54.34 39.04
C GLY A 60 18.08 54.64 39.32
N SER A 61 17.43 53.68 40.01
CA SER A 61 16.64 53.85 41.24
C SER A 61 15.35 54.71 41.34
N ARG A 62 14.29 54.02 41.84
CA ARG A 62 13.23 54.42 42.81
C ARG A 62 12.08 55.38 42.40
N GLU A 63 10.84 54.89 42.58
CA GLU A 63 9.73 55.38 43.44
C GLU A 63 8.38 54.83 42.93
N LEU A 64 7.69 53.91 43.62
CA LEU A 64 6.64 54.13 44.65
C LEU A 64 5.51 55.11 44.26
N HIS A 65 4.31 54.61 43.96
CA HIS A 65 3.08 55.03 44.66
C HIS A 65 1.87 54.09 44.46
N LYS A 66 1.21 53.83 45.59
CA LYS A 66 -0.02 53.05 45.85
C LYS A 66 -1.31 53.67 45.30
N LYS A 67 -2.30 52.81 45.01
CA LYS A 67 -3.72 52.75 45.52
C LYS A 67 -4.59 51.98 44.49
N ALA A 68 -5.64 51.21 44.80
CA ALA A 68 -6.24 50.67 46.02
C ALA A 68 -7.45 49.79 45.59
N GLN A 69 -7.76 48.74 46.36
CA GLN A 69 -9.09 48.13 46.62
C GLN A 69 -9.84 47.45 45.45
N ASP A 70 -10.60 46.36 45.58
CA ASP A 70 -11.00 45.48 46.69
C ASP A 70 -11.65 44.21 46.07
N SER A 71 -11.96 43.23 46.93
CA SER A 71 -12.98 42.16 46.82
C SER A 71 -12.53 40.72 46.49
N GLU A 72 -12.29 40.01 47.61
CA GLU A 72 -12.89 38.75 48.05
C GLU A 72 -12.98 37.51 47.14
N VAL A 73 -12.39 36.47 47.73
CA VAL A 73 -12.29 35.06 47.37
C VAL A 73 -13.63 34.32 47.59
N VAL A 74 -14.00 33.45 46.64
CA VAL A 74 -14.87 32.28 46.86
C VAL A 74 -14.21 31.05 46.23
N PRO A 75 -14.19 29.87 46.87
CA PRO A 75 -13.30 28.76 46.52
C PRO A 75 -13.89 27.89 45.39
N GLN A 76 -13.11 27.61 44.35
CA GLN A 76 -13.44 26.62 43.32
C GLN A 76 -13.17 25.19 43.83
N MET A 77 -14.19 24.33 43.77
CA MET A 77 -14.05 22.88 43.93
C MET A 77 -13.34 22.32 42.68
N VAL A 78 -12.22 21.65 42.95
CA VAL A 78 -11.24 21.13 42.00
C VAL A 78 -11.73 19.80 41.39
N ASN A 79 -11.68 19.70 40.06
CA ASN A 79 -11.99 18.53 39.26
C ASN A 79 -10.77 17.58 39.24
N PHE A 80 -10.71 16.63 40.18
CA PHE A 80 -9.49 15.85 40.51
C PHE A 80 -8.74 15.17 39.34
N GLY A 81 -9.38 14.90 38.20
CA GLY A 81 -8.73 14.27 37.04
C GLY A 81 -8.10 15.26 36.05
N GLN A 82 -8.67 16.46 35.88
CA GLN A 82 -8.14 17.51 35.00
C GLN A 82 -6.96 18.24 35.65
N THR A 83 -7.02 18.39 36.98
CA THR A 83 -6.02 19.15 37.75
C THR A 83 -4.70 18.43 37.89
N HIS A 84 -4.68 17.10 37.77
CA HIS A 84 -3.44 16.31 37.83
C HIS A 84 -2.62 16.42 36.54
N VAL A 85 -3.28 16.48 35.38
CA VAL A 85 -2.59 16.64 34.08
C VAL A 85 -2.08 18.07 33.91
N GLU A 86 -2.88 19.06 34.32
CA GLU A 86 -2.47 20.47 34.36
C GLU A 86 -1.28 20.69 35.33
N ASP A 87 -1.25 20.01 36.47
CA ASP A 87 -0.12 20.05 37.42
C ASP A 87 1.15 19.44 36.82
N LEU A 88 1.05 18.29 36.15
CA LEU A 88 2.19 17.66 35.47
C LEU A 88 2.71 18.51 34.30
N HIS A 89 1.83 19.13 33.51
CA HIS A 89 2.23 20.05 32.44
C HIS A 89 2.98 21.27 32.97
N LYS A 90 2.45 21.90 34.02
CA LYS A 90 3.09 23.05 34.66
C LYS A 90 4.47 22.68 35.21
N ARG A 91 4.62 21.49 35.80
CA ARG A 91 5.91 20.97 36.28
C ARG A 91 6.90 20.74 35.15
N LEU A 92 6.46 20.22 34.00
CA LEU A 92 7.32 20.09 32.83
C LEU A 92 7.76 21.47 32.32
N GLU A 93 6.86 22.43 32.18
CA GLU A 93 7.21 23.81 31.77
C GLU A 93 8.23 24.44 32.74
N GLU A 94 8.03 24.25 34.04
CA GLU A 94 8.96 24.71 35.07
C GLU A 94 10.34 24.04 34.96
N LEU A 95 10.44 22.82 34.44
CA LEU A 95 11.69 22.07 34.27
C LEU A 95 12.36 22.32 32.90
N HIS A 96 11.58 22.56 31.84
CA HIS A 96 12.02 22.52 30.43
C HIS A 96 11.74 23.78 29.61
N GLY A 97 11.29 24.88 30.21
CA GLY A 97 11.02 26.15 29.49
C GLY A 97 12.09 26.66 28.48
N PRO A 98 13.40 26.34 28.59
CA PRO A 98 14.42 26.69 27.58
C PRO A 98 14.79 25.57 26.59
N VAL A 99 14.09 24.44 26.58
CA VAL A 99 14.40 23.28 25.71
C VAL A 99 13.60 23.36 24.40
N GLU A 100 14.31 23.43 23.27
CA GLU A 100 13.72 23.71 21.93
C GLU A 100 12.67 22.68 21.47
N ASN A 101 12.66 21.46 22.03
CA ASN A 101 11.75 20.36 21.65
C ASN A 101 10.79 19.90 22.77
N SER A 102 10.67 20.67 23.86
CA SER A 102 9.83 20.28 25.01
C SER A 102 8.33 20.26 24.70
N GLU A 103 7.86 21.15 23.81
CA GLU A 103 6.47 21.18 23.33
C GLU A 103 6.13 19.98 22.45
N ASP A 104 7.10 19.48 21.68
CA ASP A 104 6.91 18.32 20.79
C ASP A 104 6.77 17.02 21.60
N PHE A 105 7.53 16.88 22.70
CA PHE A 105 7.39 15.78 23.66
C PHE A 105 5.99 15.76 24.29
N LEU A 106 5.43 16.92 24.66
CA LEU A 106 4.07 17.06 25.18
C LEU A 106 3.00 16.60 24.18
N GLN A 107 3.25 16.79 22.88
CA GLN A 107 2.30 16.41 21.82
C GLN A 107 2.43 14.95 21.37
N THR A 108 3.56 14.29 21.65
CA THR A 108 3.91 12.98 21.07
C THR A 108 3.99 11.83 22.07
N ALA A 109 4.23 12.10 23.36
CA ALA A 109 4.34 11.07 24.38
C ALA A 109 2.96 10.60 24.89
N ASP A 110 2.81 9.28 25.11
CA ASP A 110 1.65 8.72 25.81
C ASP A 110 1.59 9.22 27.27
N HIS A 111 0.39 9.35 27.84
CA HIS A 111 0.20 9.83 29.22
C HIS A 111 1.02 9.04 30.26
N GLU A 112 1.18 7.73 30.07
CA GLU A 112 1.98 6.89 30.98
C GLU A 112 3.48 7.20 30.86
N VAL A 113 3.95 7.44 29.63
CA VAL A 113 5.34 7.82 29.32
C VAL A 113 5.67 9.20 29.87
N PHE A 114 4.75 10.14 29.69
CA PHE A 114 4.85 11.48 30.22
C PHE A 114 4.94 11.50 31.76
N ARG A 115 4.05 10.76 32.43
CA ARG A 115 4.10 10.59 33.90
C ARG A 115 5.44 10.00 34.35
N THR A 116 5.85 8.90 33.73
CA THR A 116 7.10 8.20 34.04
C THR A 116 8.31 9.11 33.89
N TYR A 117 8.31 9.98 32.87
CA TYR A 117 9.38 10.95 32.66
C TYR A 117 9.43 11.99 33.78
N VAL A 118 8.31 12.67 34.05
CA VAL A 118 8.24 13.76 35.05
C VAL A 118 8.61 13.24 36.44
N GLU A 119 8.01 12.14 36.87
CA GLU A 119 8.30 11.52 38.17
C GLU A 119 9.76 11.06 38.25
N GLY A 120 10.26 10.40 37.19
CA GLY A 120 11.64 9.92 37.15
C GLY A 120 12.67 11.05 37.16
N LEU A 121 12.36 12.19 36.53
CA LEU A 121 13.23 13.37 36.52
C LEU A 121 13.22 14.10 37.86
N GLU A 122 12.06 14.24 38.50
CA GLU A 122 11.96 14.78 39.87
C GLU A 122 12.75 13.92 40.86
N GLU A 123 12.62 12.59 40.76
CA GLU A 123 13.36 11.65 41.59
C GLU A 123 14.87 11.76 41.34
N LEU A 124 15.31 11.79 40.07
CA LEU A 124 16.73 11.98 39.73
C LEU A 124 17.26 13.30 40.30
N LYS A 125 16.53 14.41 40.13
CA LYS A 125 16.90 15.71 40.68
C LYS A 125 17.02 15.67 42.20
N HIS A 126 16.04 15.07 42.89
CA HIS A 126 16.07 14.96 44.34
C HIS A 126 17.26 14.12 44.82
N THR A 127 17.51 12.97 44.18
CA THR A 127 18.70 12.16 44.44
C THR A 127 19.94 13.04 44.32
N LEU A 128 20.10 13.77 43.20
CA LEU A 128 21.27 14.61 42.93
C LEU A 128 21.51 15.72 43.97
N GLU A 129 20.44 16.34 44.48
CA GLU A 129 20.49 17.40 45.50
C GLU A 129 20.87 16.88 46.90
N THR A 130 20.39 15.68 47.28
CA THR A 130 20.62 15.08 48.60
C THR A 130 21.38 13.75 48.50
N PRO A 131 22.69 13.78 48.18
CA PRO A 131 23.49 12.57 48.05
C PRO A 131 23.61 11.82 49.39
N THR A 132 23.27 10.53 49.38
CA THR A 132 23.49 9.60 50.51
C THR A 132 24.67 8.66 50.24
N ASP A 133 25.34 8.84 49.11
CA ASP A 133 26.28 7.94 48.42
C ASP A 133 27.71 8.51 48.37
N GLY A 134 27.97 9.63 49.06
CA GLY A 134 29.30 10.22 49.26
C GLY A 134 29.75 11.23 48.21
N ARG A 135 28.98 11.44 47.13
CA ARG A 135 29.27 12.44 46.08
C ARG A 135 28.95 13.87 46.51
N ALA A 136 29.42 14.84 45.73
CA ALA A 136 29.06 16.24 45.92
C ALA A 136 27.56 16.47 45.63
N SER A 137 26.91 17.26 46.49
CA SER A 137 25.54 17.71 46.24
C SER A 137 25.52 18.59 44.99
N THR A 138 24.61 18.27 44.05
CA THR A 138 24.36 19.08 42.86
C THR A 138 23.09 19.90 43.10
N PRO A 139 23.20 21.23 43.30
CA PRO A 139 22.01 22.06 43.50
C PRO A 139 21.08 22.02 42.30
N GLY A 140 19.76 22.02 42.52
CA GLY A 140 18.77 21.91 41.45
C GLY A 140 18.87 22.94 40.34
N PHE A 141 19.31 24.16 40.64
CA PHE A 141 19.53 25.18 39.61
C PHE A 141 20.68 24.80 38.66
N ARG A 142 21.74 24.18 39.19
CA ARG A 142 22.90 23.73 38.43
C ARG A 142 22.55 22.52 37.59
N PHE A 143 21.82 21.55 38.16
CA PHE A 143 21.29 20.40 37.40
C PHE A 143 20.40 20.87 36.25
N LYS A 144 19.46 21.78 36.50
CA LYS A 144 18.58 22.32 35.47
C LYS A 144 19.35 22.99 34.32
N GLU A 145 20.38 23.77 34.64
CA GLU A 145 21.20 24.44 33.63
C GLU A 145 21.91 23.42 32.72
N VAL A 146 22.60 22.44 33.30
CA VAL A 146 23.36 21.46 32.52
C VAL A 146 22.42 20.49 31.78
N TRP A 147 21.32 20.09 32.40
CA TRP A 147 20.29 19.25 31.76
C TRP A 147 19.68 19.93 30.53
N THR A 148 19.40 21.23 30.60
CA THR A 148 18.92 22.01 29.45
C THR A 148 19.95 22.00 28.32
N LYS A 149 21.24 22.20 28.64
CA LYS A 149 22.32 22.20 27.65
C LYS A 149 22.51 20.83 26.97
N LEU A 150 22.36 19.73 27.70
CA LEU A 150 22.33 18.38 27.09
C LEU A 150 21.15 18.25 26.13
N LEU A 151 19.96 18.66 26.58
CA LEU A 151 18.74 18.51 25.78
C LEU A 151 18.71 19.39 24.53
N ASN A 152 19.42 20.52 24.55
CA ASN A 152 19.67 21.38 23.39
C ASN A 152 20.90 20.95 22.57
N ARG A 153 21.53 19.81 22.90
CA ARG A 153 22.74 19.27 22.24
C ARG A 153 23.95 20.23 22.28
N GLU A 154 23.97 21.16 23.24
CA GLU A 154 25.10 22.03 23.50
C GLU A 154 26.20 21.29 24.27
N TYR A 155 25.80 20.34 25.12
CA TYR A 155 26.65 19.51 25.97
C TYR A 155 26.53 18.05 25.57
N SER A 156 27.63 17.31 25.69
CA SER A 156 27.61 15.84 25.61
C SER A 156 27.08 15.24 26.92
N PHE A 157 26.68 13.98 26.87
CA PHE A 157 26.28 13.22 28.03
C PHE A 157 27.39 13.17 29.08
N ARG A 158 28.66 13.10 28.65
CA ARG A 158 29.83 13.15 29.53
C ARG A 158 29.94 14.47 30.31
N ASP A 159 29.55 15.59 29.71
CA ASP A 159 29.59 16.88 30.40
C ASP A 159 28.58 16.90 31.57
N ILE A 160 27.47 16.18 31.44
CA ILE A 160 26.48 16.00 32.52
C ILE A 160 27.01 15.11 33.61
N THR A 161 27.68 14.01 33.26
CA THR A 161 28.23 13.08 34.25
C THR A 161 29.28 13.77 35.14
N LEU A 162 30.11 14.62 34.53
CA LEU A 162 31.08 15.48 35.24
C LEU A 162 30.39 16.56 36.07
N ALA A 163 29.42 17.28 35.50
CA ALA A 163 28.79 18.40 36.19
C ALA A 163 27.93 17.99 37.39
N CYS A 164 27.38 16.77 37.36
CA CYS A 164 26.54 16.21 38.42
C CYS A 164 27.29 15.28 39.39
N ASP A 165 28.60 15.08 39.18
CA ASP A 165 29.45 14.17 39.98
C ASP A 165 28.89 12.73 40.01
N ILE A 166 28.50 12.21 38.83
CA ILE A 166 27.92 10.87 38.68
C ILE A 166 28.77 9.88 37.88
N GLU A 167 30.00 10.26 37.46
CA GLU A 167 30.87 9.42 36.61
C GLU A 167 31.14 8.01 37.17
N GLU A 168 31.20 7.86 38.50
CA GLU A 168 31.45 6.59 39.18
C GLU A 168 30.16 5.84 39.56
N TYR A 169 28.98 6.29 39.11
CA TYR A 169 27.67 5.80 39.53
C TYR A 169 26.84 5.27 38.34
N PRO A 170 27.02 3.99 37.94
CA PRO A 170 26.38 3.39 36.77
C PRO A 170 24.84 3.46 36.78
N ASP A 171 24.20 3.32 37.94
CA ASP A 171 22.74 3.39 38.05
C ASP A 171 22.20 4.79 37.72
N LEU A 172 22.95 5.84 38.10
CA LEU A 172 22.60 7.23 37.79
C LEU A 172 22.89 7.55 36.32
N HIS A 173 23.94 6.99 35.72
CA HIS A 173 24.18 7.05 34.27
C HIS A 173 23.02 6.43 33.48
N GLU A 174 22.60 5.23 33.87
CA GLU A 174 21.53 4.50 33.21
C GLU A 174 20.21 5.29 33.29
N LYS A 175 19.88 5.79 34.48
CA LYS A 175 18.69 6.60 34.71
C LYS A 175 18.72 7.93 33.93
N ALA A 176 19.83 8.66 33.97
CA ALA A 176 19.97 9.93 33.27
C ALA A 176 19.90 9.76 31.74
N SER A 177 20.63 8.79 31.18
CA SER A 177 20.58 8.50 29.74
C SER A 177 19.17 8.10 29.29
N ARG A 178 18.47 7.28 30.08
CA ARG A 178 17.10 6.85 29.78
C ARG A 178 16.13 8.02 29.76
N LEU A 179 16.18 8.91 30.75
CA LEU A 179 15.32 10.08 30.83
C LEU A 179 15.61 11.08 29.70
N ALA A 180 16.88 11.44 29.49
CA ALA A 180 17.24 12.35 28.40
C ALA A 180 16.82 11.81 27.03
N PHE A 181 17.06 10.51 26.79
CA PHE A 181 16.67 9.84 25.55
C PHE A 181 15.14 9.74 25.40
N LEU A 182 14.40 9.52 26.48
CA LEU A 182 12.92 9.51 26.48
C LEU A 182 12.35 10.86 26.01
N LEU A 183 12.94 11.98 26.44
CA LEU A 183 12.50 13.31 26.03
C LEU A 183 12.85 13.62 24.57
N GLN A 184 14.10 13.36 24.14
CA GLN A 184 14.54 13.69 22.78
C GLN A 184 14.03 12.71 21.72
N HIS A 185 13.79 11.45 22.10
CA HIS A 185 13.37 10.38 21.21
C HIS A 185 12.20 9.57 21.81
N PRO A 186 11.03 10.19 22.04
CA PRO A 186 9.87 9.55 22.69
C PRO A 186 9.34 8.31 21.95
N MET A 187 9.52 8.26 20.62
CA MET A 187 9.10 7.12 19.80
C MET A 187 10.09 5.94 19.83
N LEU A 188 11.39 6.20 19.97
CA LEU A 188 12.43 5.15 20.03
C LEU A 188 12.58 4.58 21.45
N SER A 189 12.32 5.39 22.46
CA SER A 189 12.46 5.03 23.88
C SER A 189 11.40 4.06 24.40
N GLN A 190 10.35 3.78 23.61
CA GLN A 190 9.41 2.68 23.88
C GLN A 190 9.99 1.30 23.50
N ASP A 191 11.07 1.24 22.73
CA ASP A 191 11.79 -0.01 22.45
C ASP A 191 12.67 -0.38 23.65
N SER A 192 12.26 -1.40 24.41
CA SER A 192 12.98 -1.91 25.57
C SER A 192 14.38 -2.48 25.26
N LYS A 193 14.78 -2.51 23.98
CA LYS A 193 16.04 -3.07 23.49
C LYS A 193 17.17 -2.05 23.28
N ILE A 194 16.92 -0.74 23.43
CA ILE A 194 17.97 0.26 23.24
C ILE A 194 18.83 0.36 24.50
N ASN A 195 20.05 -0.14 24.43
CA ASN A 195 21.01 -0.12 25.53
C ASN A 195 21.57 1.28 25.83
N HIS A 196 22.24 1.42 26.98
CA HIS A 196 22.88 2.64 27.45
C HIS A 196 23.69 3.36 26.37
N ASP A 197 24.66 2.65 25.79
CA ASP A 197 25.65 3.22 24.86
C ASP A 197 24.98 3.82 23.61
N ARG A 198 23.96 3.15 23.07
CA ARG A 198 23.22 3.67 21.92
C ARG A 198 22.38 4.89 22.27
N ARG A 199 21.82 4.96 23.49
CA ARG A 199 21.12 6.18 23.96
C ARG A 199 22.10 7.34 24.08
N VAL A 200 23.27 7.11 24.68
CA VAL A 200 24.32 8.13 24.80
C VAL A 200 24.79 8.62 23.43
N ALA A 201 25.08 7.70 22.49
CA ALA A 201 25.49 8.07 21.14
C ALA A 201 24.45 8.95 20.42
N ALA A 202 23.15 8.71 20.65
CA ALA A 202 22.07 9.52 20.11
C ALA A 202 21.95 10.90 20.76
N LEU A 203 22.14 10.98 22.07
CA LEU A 203 22.17 12.25 22.82
C LEU A 203 23.35 13.12 22.38
N ASP A 204 24.50 12.51 22.12
CA ASP A 204 25.74 13.17 21.70
C ASP A 204 25.80 13.52 20.21
N ALA A 205 24.81 13.08 19.42
CA ALA A 205 24.83 13.34 17.99
C ALA A 205 24.65 14.85 17.69
N PRO A 206 25.26 15.38 16.60
CA PRO A 206 25.21 16.81 16.31
C PRO A 206 23.81 17.34 15.98
N SER A 207 22.91 16.46 15.53
CA SER A 207 21.53 16.80 15.19
C SER A 207 20.56 15.66 15.50
N LEU A 208 19.27 15.95 15.55
CA LEU A 208 18.23 14.93 15.70
C LEU A 208 18.21 13.93 14.53
N ASN A 209 18.55 14.40 13.33
CA ASN A 209 18.65 13.56 12.14
C ASN A 209 19.82 12.57 12.27
N ASP A 210 21.01 13.05 12.66
CA ASP A 210 22.17 12.19 12.90
C ASP A 210 21.89 11.16 14.00
N ALA A 211 21.22 11.57 15.07
CA ALA A 211 20.78 10.66 16.13
C ALA A 211 19.84 9.58 15.60
N ASN A 212 18.88 9.93 14.75
CA ASN A 212 17.96 8.98 14.13
C ASN A 212 18.68 8.01 13.18
N THR A 213 19.70 8.48 12.43
CA THR A 213 20.49 7.61 11.55
C THR A 213 21.25 6.50 12.30
N LEU A 214 21.55 6.68 13.59
CA LEU A 214 22.13 5.63 14.45
C LEU A 214 21.16 4.47 14.72
N PHE A 215 19.87 4.68 14.46
CA PHE A 215 18.80 3.69 14.60
C PHE A 215 18.20 3.28 13.26
N GLU A 216 18.47 4.03 12.18
CA GLU A 216 18.19 3.61 10.82
C GLU A 216 19.03 2.36 10.50
N GLN A 217 18.35 1.28 10.09
CA GLN A 217 19.05 0.10 9.62
C GLN A 217 19.60 0.39 8.23
N PRO A 218 20.84 -0.03 7.90
CA PRO A 218 21.36 0.12 6.56
C PRO A 218 20.42 -0.56 5.57
N ALA A 219 20.18 0.05 4.41
CA ALA A 219 19.35 -0.53 3.37
C ALA A 219 19.84 -1.93 2.99
N HIS A 220 18.92 -2.88 2.88
CA HIS A 220 19.16 -4.25 2.44
C HIS A 220 18.55 -4.48 1.04
N PRO A 221 19.15 -3.87 0.00
CA PRO A 221 18.66 -4.05 -1.36
C PRO A 221 18.68 -5.54 -1.75
N LEU A 222 17.71 -5.93 -2.57
CA LEU A 222 17.66 -7.27 -3.11
C LEU A 222 18.90 -7.55 -3.96
N GLN A 223 19.44 -8.76 -3.86
CA GLN A 223 20.62 -9.13 -4.64
C GLN A 223 20.20 -9.52 -6.05
N GLY A 224 20.71 -8.80 -7.05
CA GLY A 224 20.40 -9.05 -8.47
C GLY A 224 20.67 -10.49 -8.91
N LYS A 225 21.70 -11.14 -8.36
CA LYS A 225 22.01 -12.57 -8.64
C LYS A 225 20.88 -13.52 -8.18
N ILE A 226 20.20 -13.21 -7.08
CA ILE A 226 19.07 -14.02 -6.58
C ILE A 226 17.86 -13.81 -7.49
N VAL A 227 17.59 -12.57 -7.89
CA VAL A 227 16.53 -12.23 -8.85
C VAL A 227 16.75 -12.98 -10.18
N GLU A 228 17.97 -12.99 -10.68
CA GLU A 228 18.36 -13.71 -11.89
C GLU A 228 18.17 -15.22 -11.77
N LYS A 229 18.60 -15.84 -10.67
CA LYS A 229 18.34 -17.28 -10.44
C LYS A 229 16.84 -17.58 -10.44
N GLY A 230 16.06 -16.76 -9.72
CA GLY A 230 14.60 -16.88 -9.68
C GLY A 230 13.95 -16.75 -11.06
N PHE A 231 14.44 -15.84 -11.91
CA PHE A 231 13.98 -15.72 -13.30
C PHE A 231 14.26 -16.98 -14.14
N ASN A 232 15.25 -17.79 -13.75
CA ASN A 232 15.63 -19.03 -14.46
C ASN A 232 15.07 -20.31 -13.82
N ARG A 233 14.42 -20.24 -12.65
CA ARG A 233 13.76 -21.38 -11.97
C ARG A 233 12.70 -22.04 -12.85
N GLU A 234 12.31 -23.28 -12.60
CA GLU A 234 11.20 -23.94 -13.32
C GLU A 234 9.90 -23.10 -13.31
N TYR A 235 9.19 -23.05 -14.45
CA TYR A 235 7.94 -22.31 -14.56
C TYR A 235 6.75 -23.12 -14.05
N ILE A 236 5.89 -22.49 -13.26
CA ILE A 236 4.72 -23.14 -12.65
C ILE A 236 3.46 -22.76 -13.43
N ASN A 237 2.55 -23.73 -13.62
CA ASN A 237 1.23 -23.54 -14.22
C ASN A 237 1.22 -23.08 -15.70
N THR A 238 2.00 -23.74 -16.55
CA THR A 238 2.03 -23.49 -18.02
C THR A 238 0.62 -23.55 -18.64
N LYS A 239 -0.19 -24.56 -18.28
CA LYS A 239 -1.55 -24.74 -18.83
C LYS A 239 -2.51 -23.61 -18.49
N GLY A 240 -2.39 -23.02 -17.28
CA GLY A 240 -3.27 -21.95 -16.82
C GLY A 240 -2.86 -20.56 -17.29
N ILE A 241 -1.60 -20.37 -17.71
CA ILE A 241 -1.01 -19.05 -17.96
C ILE A 241 -0.49 -18.90 -19.39
N VAL A 242 0.36 -19.83 -19.85
CA VAL A 242 1.02 -19.76 -21.15
C VAL A 242 0.05 -20.13 -22.27
N ASP A 243 -0.67 -21.24 -22.14
CA ASP A 243 -1.58 -21.73 -23.19
C ASP A 243 -2.68 -20.71 -23.57
N PRO A 244 -3.39 -20.07 -22.61
CA PRO A 244 -4.42 -19.07 -22.94
C PRO A 244 -3.83 -17.80 -23.59
N THR A 245 -2.66 -17.38 -23.13
CA THR A 245 -1.93 -16.22 -23.69
C THR A 245 -1.50 -16.51 -25.12
N LEU A 246 -0.90 -17.67 -25.35
CA LEU A 246 -0.46 -18.13 -26.67
C LEU A 246 -1.65 -18.25 -27.63
N LYS A 247 -2.76 -18.81 -27.18
CA LYS A 247 -4.01 -18.89 -27.96
C LYS A 247 -4.48 -17.50 -28.39
N THR A 248 -4.54 -16.55 -27.46
CA THR A 248 -4.95 -15.17 -27.73
C THR A 248 -4.05 -14.51 -28.78
N LEU A 249 -2.72 -14.62 -28.61
CA LEU A 249 -1.75 -14.08 -29.57
C LEU A 249 -1.86 -14.75 -30.96
N THR A 250 -2.09 -16.05 -30.99
CA THR A 250 -2.28 -16.83 -32.24
C THR A 250 -3.55 -16.38 -32.98
N GLU A 251 -4.63 -16.11 -32.25
CA GLU A 251 -5.87 -15.56 -32.80
C GLU A 251 -5.70 -14.12 -33.30
N PHE A 252 -4.96 -13.27 -32.59
CA PHE A 252 -4.66 -11.92 -33.03
C PHE A 252 -3.82 -11.91 -34.30
N ALA A 253 -2.77 -12.73 -34.35
CA ALA A 253 -1.94 -12.90 -35.54
C ALA A 253 -2.76 -13.38 -36.75
N ALA A 254 -3.72 -14.30 -36.54
CA ALA A 254 -4.61 -14.77 -37.61
C ALA A 254 -5.57 -13.69 -38.12
N LYS A 255 -6.02 -12.78 -37.24
CA LYS A 255 -6.94 -11.67 -37.54
C LYS A 255 -6.26 -10.45 -38.15
N TRP A 256 -4.92 -10.40 -38.21
CA TRP A 256 -4.18 -9.25 -38.73
C TRP A 256 -4.52 -8.95 -40.21
N THR A 257 -5.03 -7.73 -40.43
CA THR A 257 -5.25 -7.10 -41.73
C THR A 257 -5.06 -5.59 -41.55
N PRO A 258 -4.26 -4.92 -42.42
CA PRO A 258 -4.03 -3.48 -42.35
C PRO A 258 -5.28 -2.67 -42.72
N GLU A 259 -6.32 -3.29 -43.27
CA GLU A 259 -7.62 -2.67 -43.53
C GLU A 259 -8.45 -2.49 -42.24
N ILE A 260 -8.29 -3.37 -41.26
CA ILE A 260 -9.07 -3.35 -40.01
C ILE A 260 -8.24 -2.84 -38.84
N TYR A 261 -6.98 -3.28 -38.73
CA TYR A 261 -6.12 -3.02 -37.59
C TYR A 261 -5.00 -2.04 -37.94
N LEU A 262 -4.52 -1.29 -36.95
CA LEU A 262 -3.46 -0.30 -37.14
C LEU A 262 -2.11 -0.95 -37.52
N ALA A 263 -1.69 -1.95 -36.74
CA ALA A 263 -0.46 -2.72 -36.94
C ALA A 263 -0.60 -4.09 -36.22
N PRO A 264 0.22 -5.12 -36.54
CA PRO A 264 0.15 -6.45 -35.94
C PRO A 264 0.77 -6.48 -34.54
N TYR A 265 0.21 -5.72 -33.61
CA TYR A 265 0.64 -5.74 -32.22
C TYR A 265 -0.51 -5.70 -31.22
N THR A 266 -0.24 -6.14 -29.99
CA THR A 266 -1.05 -5.84 -28.81
C THR A 266 -0.16 -5.37 -27.66
N SER A 267 -0.77 -4.83 -26.61
CA SER A 267 -0.10 -4.48 -25.36
C SER A 267 -0.26 -5.61 -24.34
N LEU A 268 0.80 -5.90 -23.57
CA LEU A 268 0.79 -6.78 -22.41
C LEU A 268 1.03 -5.94 -21.15
N ILE A 269 -0.02 -5.70 -20.38
CA ILE A 269 -0.01 -4.77 -19.24
C ILE A 269 -0.08 -5.57 -17.96
N ALA A 270 0.95 -5.50 -17.15
CA ALA A 270 0.92 -6.06 -15.81
C ALA A 270 1.87 -5.31 -14.91
N THR A 271 1.51 -5.19 -13.64
CA THR A 271 2.36 -4.57 -12.63
C THR A 271 3.68 -5.34 -12.47
N SER A 272 4.69 -4.66 -11.93
CA SER A 272 5.99 -5.23 -11.63
C SER A 272 5.84 -6.55 -10.84
N MET A 273 6.77 -7.47 -11.03
CA MET A 273 6.89 -8.74 -10.29
C MET A 273 5.83 -9.82 -10.61
N THR A 274 4.80 -9.51 -11.40
CA THR A 274 3.79 -10.50 -11.85
C THR A 274 4.32 -11.57 -12.81
N GLY A 275 5.59 -11.48 -13.21
CA GLY A 275 6.21 -12.45 -14.12
C GLY A 275 5.98 -12.17 -15.60
N LYS A 276 5.64 -10.93 -15.99
CA LYS A 276 5.47 -10.48 -17.38
C LYS A 276 6.63 -10.89 -18.31
N SER A 277 7.85 -10.48 -17.97
CA SER A 277 9.06 -10.80 -18.75
C SER A 277 9.35 -12.30 -18.76
N ARG A 278 9.00 -12.99 -17.66
CA ARG A 278 9.15 -14.45 -17.56
C ARG A 278 8.15 -15.19 -18.45
N LEU A 279 6.92 -14.72 -18.55
CA LEU A 279 5.90 -15.24 -19.47
C LEU A 279 6.37 -15.13 -20.93
N LEU A 280 6.99 -14.00 -21.31
CA LEU A 280 7.57 -13.83 -22.66
C LEU A 280 8.67 -14.86 -22.95
N LYS A 281 9.51 -15.17 -21.96
CA LYS A 281 10.51 -16.25 -22.07
C LYS A 281 9.85 -17.61 -22.22
N GLU A 282 8.82 -17.94 -21.45
CA GLU A 282 8.14 -19.23 -21.56
C GLU A 282 7.35 -19.39 -22.86
N LEU A 283 6.76 -18.31 -23.41
CA LEU A 283 6.17 -18.34 -24.76
C LEU A 283 7.19 -18.78 -25.82
N SER A 284 8.48 -18.52 -25.58
CA SER A 284 9.56 -18.95 -26.47
C SER A 284 9.79 -20.46 -26.51
N ARG A 285 9.21 -21.23 -25.57
CA ARG A 285 9.17 -22.70 -25.64
C ARG A 285 8.09 -23.20 -26.60
N HIS A 286 7.23 -22.33 -27.11
CA HIS A 286 6.14 -22.68 -28.03
C HIS A 286 6.28 -22.05 -29.41
N VAL A 287 6.71 -20.79 -29.48
CA VAL A 287 6.94 -20.02 -30.72
C VAL A 287 8.32 -19.37 -30.71
N CYS A 288 8.82 -18.87 -31.84
CA CYS A 288 10.07 -18.10 -31.84
C CYS A 288 9.81 -16.71 -31.23
N VAL A 289 10.29 -16.45 -30.02
CA VAL A 289 10.23 -15.11 -29.43
C VAL A 289 11.55 -14.40 -29.65
N VAL A 290 11.49 -13.21 -30.25
CA VAL A 290 12.60 -12.26 -30.28
C VAL A 290 12.35 -11.26 -29.16
N TYR A 291 13.13 -11.37 -28.08
CA TYR A 291 12.97 -10.55 -26.88
C TYR A 291 13.87 -9.30 -26.95
N VAL A 292 13.27 -8.14 -26.67
CA VAL A 292 13.95 -6.85 -26.56
C VAL A 292 13.52 -6.21 -25.25
N CYS A 293 14.45 -5.93 -24.34
CA CYS A 293 14.20 -5.09 -23.17
C CYS A 293 14.76 -3.69 -23.43
N VAL A 294 13.92 -2.65 -23.39
CA VAL A 294 14.35 -1.25 -23.61
C VAL A 294 14.39 -0.42 -22.32
N CYS A 295 14.50 -1.08 -21.16
CA CYS A 295 14.65 -0.42 -19.85
C CYS A 295 15.83 0.56 -19.83
N PRO A 296 15.83 1.63 -19.00
CA PRO A 296 16.90 2.63 -18.94
C PRO A 296 18.32 2.03 -18.79
N GLU A 297 19.35 2.75 -19.26
CA GLU A 297 20.76 2.29 -19.25
C GLU A 297 21.30 2.00 -17.83
N ASP A 298 20.71 2.65 -16.83
CA ASP A 298 21.01 2.60 -15.40
C ASP A 298 20.06 1.68 -14.60
N SER A 299 19.14 0.97 -15.26
CA SER A 299 18.25 0.01 -14.60
C SER A 299 19.02 -1.19 -14.04
N GLN A 300 18.73 -1.53 -12.78
CA GLN A 300 19.19 -2.76 -12.13
C GLN A 300 18.16 -3.90 -12.23
N ASP A 301 17.06 -3.69 -12.96
CA ASP A 301 16.01 -4.68 -13.12
C ASP A 301 16.48 -5.84 -14.01
N TYR A 302 15.83 -6.99 -13.82
CA TYR A 302 16.09 -8.19 -14.61
C TYR A 302 14.81 -8.61 -15.33
N PRO A 303 14.85 -8.94 -16.64
CA PRO A 303 16.05 -9.08 -17.49
C PRO A 303 16.73 -7.76 -17.89
N PRO A 304 18.05 -7.77 -18.16
CA PRO A 304 18.81 -6.57 -18.49
C PRO A 304 18.39 -5.97 -19.84
N ARG A 305 18.76 -4.69 -20.04
CA ARG A 305 18.58 -3.96 -21.29
C ARG A 305 19.22 -4.71 -22.47
N SER A 306 18.50 -4.79 -23.58
CA SER A 306 19.03 -5.26 -24.87
C SER A 306 19.79 -4.12 -25.54
N GLU A 307 21.09 -4.03 -25.30
CA GLU A 307 21.95 -2.89 -25.65
C GLU A 307 21.86 -2.50 -27.12
N TYR A 308 22.08 -3.46 -28.02
CA TYR A 308 22.07 -3.19 -29.45
C TYR A 308 20.68 -2.81 -29.94
N ALA A 309 19.66 -3.58 -29.58
CA ALA A 309 18.29 -3.31 -30.02
C ALA A 309 17.81 -1.94 -29.52
N SER A 310 18.07 -1.62 -28.26
CA SER A 310 17.73 -0.33 -27.65
C SER A 310 18.49 0.81 -28.30
N SER A 311 19.77 0.64 -28.63
CA SER A 311 20.57 1.65 -29.33
C SER A 311 20.03 1.97 -30.73
N VAL A 312 19.36 1.01 -31.38
CA VAL A 312 18.72 1.20 -32.68
C VAL A 312 17.32 1.81 -32.53
N LEU A 313 16.54 1.33 -31.56
CA LEU A 313 15.17 1.78 -31.31
C LEU A 313 15.12 3.21 -30.75
N LEU A 314 16.07 3.61 -29.91
CA LEU A 314 16.07 4.91 -29.22
C LEU A 314 17.10 5.91 -29.79
N ASP A 315 17.51 5.72 -31.06
CA ASP A 315 18.54 6.54 -31.73
C ASP A 315 18.05 7.95 -32.12
N SER A 316 17.98 8.86 -31.14
CA SER A 316 17.57 10.26 -31.38
C SER A 316 18.46 11.04 -32.37
N LYS A 317 19.66 10.52 -32.71
CA LYS A 317 20.62 11.19 -33.60
C LYS A 317 20.35 10.89 -35.07
N ARG A 318 19.54 9.88 -35.40
CA ARG A 318 19.24 9.49 -36.78
C ARG A 318 18.12 10.31 -37.39
N THR A 319 18.35 10.82 -38.59
CA THR A 319 17.37 11.63 -39.34
C THR A 319 16.27 10.80 -40.00
N ASN A 320 16.49 9.51 -40.29
CA ASN A 320 15.54 8.65 -41.00
C ASN A 320 15.25 7.33 -40.25
N LEU A 321 14.71 7.46 -39.04
CA LEU A 321 14.35 6.36 -38.13
C LEU A 321 13.44 5.30 -38.76
N ARG A 322 12.50 5.71 -39.62
CA ARG A 322 11.60 4.77 -40.31
C ARG A 322 12.36 3.73 -41.13
N ILE A 323 13.36 4.16 -41.91
CA ILE A 323 14.19 3.26 -42.71
C ILE A 323 15.00 2.35 -41.80
N GLN A 324 15.51 2.87 -40.69
CA GLN A 324 16.27 2.09 -39.71
C GLN A 324 15.42 0.98 -39.09
N TYR A 325 14.16 1.24 -38.73
CA TYR A 325 13.27 0.22 -38.19
C TYR A 325 12.84 -0.81 -39.25
N GLU A 326 12.62 -0.37 -40.51
CA GLU A 326 12.39 -1.29 -41.63
C GLU A 326 13.60 -2.24 -41.83
N HIS A 327 14.82 -1.70 -41.75
CA HIS A 327 16.04 -2.51 -41.82
C HIS A 327 16.16 -3.44 -40.61
N LEU A 328 15.80 -2.98 -39.41
CA LEU A 328 15.84 -3.80 -38.19
C LEU A 328 14.90 -5.00 -38.30
N LEU A 329 13.65 -4.78 -38.74
CA LEU A 329 12.70 -5.86 -38.96
C LEU A 329 13.21 -6.87 -40.00
N LEU A 330 13.76 -6.39 -41.12
CA LEU A 330 14.38 -7.26 -42.13
C LEU A 330 15.56 -8.06 -41.57
N ALA A 331 16.44 -7.42 -40.82
CA ALA A 331 17.61 -8.04 -40.22
C ALA A 331 17.22 -9.12 -39.20
N ILE A 332 16.19 -8.85 -38.38
CA ILE A 332 15.63 -9.82 -37.43
C ILE A 332 15.08 -11.04 -38.17
N LEU A 333 14.22 -10.82 -39.18
CA LEU A 333 13.61 -11.91 -39.96
C LEU A 333 14.68 -12.78 -40.64
N ASP A 334 15.66 -12.15 -41.28
CA ASP A 334 16.76 -12.88 -41.93
C ASP A 334 17.67 -13.58 -40.88
N ALA A 335 17.84 -13.03 -39.68
CA ALA A 335 18.63 -13.66 -38.61
C ALA A 335 17.95 -14.91 -38.06
N VAL A 336 16.65 -14.82 -37.80
CA VAL A 336 15.83 -15.97 -37.37
C VAL A 336 15.85 -17.06 -38.45
N ALA A 337 15.64 -16.68 -39.71
CA ALA A 337 15.64 -17.62 -40.82
C ALA A 337 16.96 -18.38 -40.95
N ASP A 338 18.09 -17.67 -40.91
CA ASP A 338 19.41 -18.30 -40.99
C ASP A 338 19.70 -19.20 -39.78
N TYR A 339 19.28 -18.80 -38.57
CA TYR A 339 19.48 -19.61 -37.36
C TYR A 339 18.74 -20.95 -37.44
N PHE A 340 17.44 -20.94 -37.75
CA PHE A 340 16.64 -22.18 -37.77
C PHE A 340 16.92 -23.05 -38.99
N PHE A 341 17.36 -22.46 -40.11
CA PHE A 341 17.87 -23.21 -41.26
C PHE A 341 19.20 -23.92 -40.96
N ALA A 342 20.08 -23.30 -40.17
CA ALA A 342 21.34 -23.94 -39.75
C ALA A 342 21.12 -25.03 -38.69
N ASN A 343 20.06 -24.93 -37.89
CA ASN A 343 19.74 -25.83 -36.77
C ASN A 343 18.43 -26.60 -37.02
N GLU A 344 18.41 -27.44 -38.05
CA GLU A 344 17.22 -28.22 -38.44
C GLU A 344 17.05 -29.53 -37.66
N SER A 345 18.11 -30.04 -37.03
CA SER A 345 18.09 -31.30 -36.29
C SER A 345 17.48 -31.16 -34.89
N GLY A 346 16.93 -32.27 -34.38
CA GLY A 346 16.31 -32.36 -33.05
C GLY A 346 14.79 -32.23 -33.05
N THR A 347 14.20 -32.48 -31.89
CA THR A 347 12.78 -32.30 -31.62
C THR A 347 12.41 -30.81 -31.61
N ARG A 348 11.11 -30.51 -31.75
CA ARG A 348 10.59 -29.14 -31.64
C ARG A 348 11.06 -28.45 -30.35
N GLN A 349 11.00 -29.15 -29.21
CA GLN A 349 11.36 -28.59 -27.91
C GLN A 349 12.86 -28.30 -27.82
N GLU A 350 13.71 -29.22 -28.27
CA GLU A 350 15.18 -29.02 -28.27
C GLU A 350 15.57 -27.79 -29.10
N ARG A 351 14.96 -27.61 -30.28
CA ARG A 351 15.23 -26.45 -31.15
C ARG A 351 14.79 -25.13 -30.51
N LEU A 352 13.66 -25.11 -29.79
CA LEU A 352 13.17 -23.92 -29.09
C LEU A 352 13.97 -23.62 -27.82
N ASP A 353 14.43 -24.64 -27.09
CA ASP A 353 15.30 -24.47 -25.92
C ASP A 353 16.68 -23.93 -26.32
N GLN A 354 17.23 -24.42 -27.44
CA GLN A 354 18.45 -23.86 -28.04
C GLN A 354 18.25 -22.40 -28.48
N TRP A 355 17.08 -22.08 -29.04
CA TRP A 355 16.73 -20.71 -29.40
C TRP A 355 16.68 -19.80 -28.16
N ILE A 356 16.07 -20.24 -27.06
CA ILE A 356 16.05 -19.48 -25.80
C ILE A 356 17.47 -19.19 -25.31
N ALA A 357 18.35 -20.20 -25.32
CA ALA A 357 19.75 -20.04 -24.95
C ALA A 357 20.51 -19.06 -25.87
N HIS A 358 20.09 -18.94 -27.13
CA HIS A 358 20.71 -18.06 -28.13
C HIS A 358 20.16 -16.63 -28.16
N SER A 359 18.90 -16.43 -27.75
CA SER A 359 18.16 -15.17 -27.94
C SER A 359 17.79 -14.42 -26.65
N PHE A 360 17.78 -15.10 -25.49
CA PHE A 360 17.50 -14.48 -24.19
C PHE A 360 18.79 -14.26 -23.37
N PRO A 361 18.82 -13.26 -22.47
CA PRO A 361 19.90 -13.09 -21.49
C PRO A 361 20.14 -14.36 -20.66
N GLN A 362 21.41 -14.66 -20.38
CA GLN A 362 21.86 -15.83 -19.61
C GLN A 362 22.75 -15.39 -18.44
N SER A 363 22.71 -16.11 -17.32
CA SER A 363 23.40 -15.74 -16.07
C SER A 363 24.92 -15.66 -16.14
N ASN A 364 25.51 -16.35 -17.09
CA ASN A 364 26.96 -16.39 -17.25
C ASN A 364 27.45 -15.53 -18.41
N GLN A 365 26.56 -14.72 -19.00
CA GLN A 365 26.85 -13.91 -20.16
C GLN A 365 26.73 -12.42 -19.82
N SER A 366 27.79 -11.67 -20.12
CA SER A 366 27.76 -10.20 -20.07
C SER A 366 27.34 -9.64 -21.42
N GLY A 367 26.43 -8.66 -21.41
CA GLY A 367 25.94 -7.97 -22.60
C GLY A 367 24.86 -8.74 -23.37
N ASP A 368 24.64 -8.34 -24.62
CA ASP A 368 23.58 -8.89 -25.46
C ASP A 368 23.75 -10.39 -25.76
N PRO A 369 22.64 -11.16 -25.86
CA PRO A 369 22.67 -12.53 -26.35
C PRO A 369 23.24 -12.62 -27.78
N PRO A 370 23.84 -13.76 -28.18
CA PRO A 370 24.55 -13.90 -29.46
C PRO A 370 23.70 -13.55 -30.69
N PHE A 371 22.38 -13.75 -30.59
CA PHE A 371 21.41 -13.35 -31.60
C PHE A 371 21.61 -11.90 -32.10
N TRP A 372 21.83 -10.93 -31.20
CA TRP A 372 21.94 -9.51 -31.59
C TRP A 372 23.19 -9.20 -32.41
N SER A 373 24.26 -10.00 -32.28
CA SER A 373 25.44 -9.88 -33.15
C SER A 373 25.13 -10.28 -34.60
N SER A 374 24.28 -11.29 -34.79
CA SER A 374 23.79 -11.71 -36.10
C SER A 374 22.89 -10.64 -36.73
N VAL A 375 21.99 -10.05 -35.93
CA VAL A 375 21.13 -8.94 -36.37
C VAL A 375 21.98 -7.72 -36.76
N ARG A 376 22.99 -7.34 -35.95
CA ARG A 376 23.92 -6.25 -36.26
C ARG A 376 24.62 -6.43 -37.59
N THR A 377 25.16 -7.64 -37.82
CA THR A 377 25.83 -7.98 -39.08
C THR A 377 24.89 -7.83 -40.29
N LYS A 378 23.61 -8.22 -40.14
CA LYS A 378 22.61 -8.07 -41.20
C LYS A 378 22.19 -6.62 -41.41
N MET A 379 22.01 -5.86 -40.33
CA MET A 379 21.76 -4.42 -40.35
C MET A 379 22.83 -3.67 -41.13
N ASP A 380 24.11 -3.97 -40.90
CA ASP A 380 25.23 -3.34 -41.61
C ASP A 380 25.23 -3.68 -43.10
N LYS A 381 24.93 -4.94 -43.46
CA LYS A 381 24.82 -5.38 -44.87
C LYS A 381 23.65 -4.70 -45.57
N ILE A 382 22.49 -4.61 -44.92
CA ILE A 382 21.30 -3.95 -45.48
C ILE A 382 21.55 -2.46 -45.65
N SER A 383 22.17 -1.81 -44.67
CA SER A 383 22.42 -0.36 -44.69
C SER A 383 23.45 0.07 -45.74
N LYS A 384 24.36 -0.82 -46.15
CA LYS A 384 25.32 -0.60 -47.25
C LYS A 384 24.75 -0.91 -48.64
N SER A 385 23.56 -1.50 -48.71
CA SER A 385 22.91 -1.83 -49.99
C SER A 385 22.35 -0.56 -50.66
N PRO A 386 22.19 -0.55 -52.00
CA PRO A 386 21.58 0.57 -52.71
C PRO A 386 20.17 0.90 -52.18
N PRO A 387 19.73 2.17 -52.21
CA PRO A 387 18.38 2.56 -51.84
C PRO A 387 17.35 1.82 -52.69
N LEU A 388 16.39 1.17 -52.04
CA LEU A 388 15.31 0.43 -52.71
C LEU A 388 14.04 1.29 -52.82
N THR A 389 13.31 1.11 -53.92
CA THR A 389 11.95 1.62 -54.09
C THR A 389 10.99 1.00 -53.07
N SER A 390 9.82 1.62 -52.85
CA SER A 390 8.79 1.09 -51.94
C SER A 390 8.35 -0.33 -52.33
N THR A 391 8.19 -0.60 -53.63
CA THR A 391 7.82 -1.91 -54.16
C THR A 391 8.90 -2.95 -53.89
N GLU A 392 10.18 -2.63 -54.13
CA GLU A 392 11.29 -3.55 -53.86
C GLU A 392 11.45 -3.85 -52.37
N LYS A 393 11.26 -2.84 -51.50
CA LYS A 393 11.22 -3.04 -50.05
C LYS A 393 10.12 -4.00 -49.64
N ALA A 394 8.91 -3.86 -50.18
CA ALA A 394 7.79 -4.75 -49.90
C ALA A 394 8.07 -6.19 -50.37
N VAL A 395 8.67 -6.37 -51.56
CA VAL A 395 9.08 -7.68 -52.07
C VAL A 395 10.15 -8.31 -51.17
N ARG A 396 11.15 -7.53 -50.74
CA ARG A 396 12.21 -8.00 -49.84
C ARG A 396 11.64 -8.44 -48.49
N LEU A 397 10.74 -7.65 -47.90
CA LEU A 397 10.05 -8.00 -46.65
C LEU A 397 9.23 -9.28 -46.80
N LYS A 398 8.46 -9.42 -47.88
CA LYS A 398 7.69 -10.63 -48.16
C LYS A 398 8.58 -11.87 -48.29
N LYS A 399 9.73 -11.75 -48.96
CA LYS A 399 10.72 -12.84 -49.06
C LYS A 399 11.32 -13.21 -47.69
N ALA A 400 11.70 -12.22 -46.88
CA ALA A 400 12.24 -12.45 -45.54
C ALA A 400 11.22 -13.16 -44.63
N LEU A 401 9.94 -12.74 -44.68
CA LEU A 401 8.86 -13.39 -43.95
C LEU A 401 8.62 -14.84 -44.42
N MET A 402 8.64 -15.10 -45.72
CA MET A 402 8.54 -16.47 -46.25
C MET A 402 9.70 -17.34 -45.77
N ARG A 403 10.94 -16.86 -45.85
CA ARG A 403 12.12 -17.58 -45.35
C ARG A 403 12.02 -17.89 -43.86
N MET A 404 11.61 -16.90 -43.05
CA MET A 404 11.37 -17.09 -41.62
C MET A 404 10.31 -18.16 -41.40
N LYS A 405 9.16 -18.09 -42.09
CA LYS A 405 8.08 -19.07 -41.97
C LYS A 405 8.51 -20.48 -42.38
N ASP A 406 9.26 -20.63 -43.47
CA ASP A 406 9.74 -21.91 -43.97
C ASP A 406 10.73 -22.54 -42.98
N SER A 407 11.70 -21.77 -42.49
CA SER A 407 12.69 -22.23 -41.49
C SER A 407 12.06 -22.60 -40.13
N THR A 408 10.90 -22.03 -39.81
CA THR A 408 10.18 -22.24 -38.54
C THR A 408 8.96 -23.14 -38.69
N ASN A 409 8.84 -23.88 -39.79
CA ASN A 409 7.69 -24.75 -40.11
C ASN A 409 7.42 -25.85 -39.07
N PHE A 410 8.43 -26.22 -38.27
CA PHE A 410 8.36 -27.19 -37.17
C PHE A 410 7.57 -26.68 -35.95
N ILE A 411 7.29 -25.39 -35.85
CA ILE A 411 6.40 -24.81 -34.83
C ILE A 411 4.95 -25.25 -35.13
N GLU A 412 4.09 -25.40 -34.12
CA GLU A 412 2.72 -25.87 -34.34
C GLU A 412 1.76 -24.73 -34.73
N GLN A 413 2.05 -23.52 -34.26
CA GLN A 413 1.21 -22.34 -34.42
C GLN A 413 1.37 -21.75 -35.84
N ASP A 414 0.55 -22.20 -36.79
CA ASP A 414 0.59 -21.76 -38.19
C ASP A 414 0.50 -20.24 -38.38
N SER A 415 -0.37 -19.57 -37.63
CA SER A 415 -0.58 -18.12 -37.73
C SER A 415 0.44 -17.29 -36.94
N LEU A 416 1.16 -17.89 -35.98
CA LEU A 416 2.15 -17.21 -35.13
C LEU A 416 3.43 -18.05 -35.02
N ARG A 417 4.41 -17.75 -35.88
CA ARG A 417 5.72 -18.40 -35.92
C ARG A 417 6.77 -17.59 -35.17
N LEU A 418 6.75 -16.27 -35.35
CA LEU A 418 7.63 -15.30 -34.71
C LEU A 418 6.81 -14.27 -33.94
N LEU A 419 7.14 -14.10 -32.66
CA LEU A 419 6.66 -13.03 -31.79
C LEU A 419 7.80 -12.06 -31.48
N LEU A 420 7.66 -10.80 -31.90
CA LEU A 420 8.57 -9.73 -31.47
C LEU A 420 8.06 -9.13 -30.17
N ALA A 421 8.76 -9.37 -29.06
CA ALA A 421 8.38 -8.89 -27.75
C ALA A 421 9.26 -7.71 -27.34
N ILE A 422 8.67 -6.52 -27.23
CA ILE A 422 9.33 -5.32 -26.70
C ILE A 422 8.87 -5.16 -25.25
N ASP A 423 9.77 -5.39 -24.31
CA ASP A 423 9.55 -5.22 -22.87
C ASP A 423 10.04 -3.84 -22.40
N GLU A 424 9.39 -3.31 -21.36
CA GLU A 424 9.52 -1.92 -20.90
C GLU A 424 9.27 -0.89 -22.03
N ALA A 425 8.26 -1.18 -22.87
CA ALA A 425 8.02 -0.50 -24.14
C ALA A 425 7.73 1.01 -24.06
N SER A 426 7.43 1.56 -22.88
CA SER A 426 7.14 2.98 -22.63
C SER A 426 8.33 3.87 -22.91
N ALA A 427 9.55 3.33 -22.93
CA ALA A 427 10.72 4.04 -23.42
C ALA A 427 10.55 4.53 -24.89
N LEU A 428 9.77 3.82 -25.70
CA LEU A 428 9.47 4.21 -27.10
C LEU A 428 8.54 5.43 -27.19
N LEU A 429 7.86 5.82 -26.11
CA LEU A 429 6.97 6.99 -26.10
C LEU A 429 7.76 8.31 -26.11
N ALA A 430 9.07 8.25 -25.81
CA ALA A 430 9.95 9.39 -25.94
C ALA A 430 9.96 9.93 -27.38
N ARG A 431 10.08 11.25 -27.52
CA ARG A 431 10.18 11.92 -28.83
C ARG A 431 11.62 12.24 -29.15
N SER A 432 12.01 12.02 -30.39
CA SER A 432 13.28 12.52 -30.89
C SER A 432 13.20 14.04 -31.06
N PRO A 433 14.19 14.83 -30.61
CA PRO A 433 14.23 16.27 -30.86
C PRO A 433 14.24 16.64 -32.35
N SER A 434 14.57 15.69 -33.22
CA SER A 434 14.71 15.86 -34.67
C SER A 434 13.48 15.41 -35.48
N GLN A 435 12.43 14.86 -34.84
CA GLN A 435 11.21 14.43 -35.52
C GLN A 435 9.93 14.82 -34.74
N ASP A 436 8.86 15.11 -35.46
CA ASP A 436 7.56 15.43 -34.87
C ASP A 436 6.82 14.19 -34.32
N SER A 437 7.32 12.97 -34.54
CA SER A 437 6.69 11.71 -34.08
C SER A 437 7.49 11.04 -32.96
N SER A 438 6.81 10.27 -32.09
CA SER A 438 7.49 9.44 -31.08
C SER A 438 8.21 8.25 -31.73
N PHE A 439 9.18 7.63 -31.04
CA PHE A 439 9.79 6.38 -31.52
C PHE A 439 8.72 5.29 -31.72
N PHE A 440 7.71 5.26 -30.85
CA PHE A 440 6.57 4.36 -30.92
C PHE A 440 5.74 4.55 -32.22
N ASP A 441 5.41 5.78 -32.61
CA ASP A 441 4.65 6.04 -33.83
C ASP A 441 5.39 5.56 -35.09
N ILE A 442 6.71 5.75 -35.11
CA ILE A 442 7.59 5.34 -36.21
C ILE A 442 7.70 3.81 -36.24
N PHE A 443 7.79 3.17 -35.07
CA PHE A 443 7.81 1.72 -34.93
C PHE A 443 6.51 1.09 -35.42
N CYS A 444 5.35 1.63 -35.01
CA CYS A 444 4.04 1.21 -35.50
C CYS A 444 3.93 1.37 -37.03
N SER A 445 4.43 2.47 -37.58
CA SER A 445 4.46 2.71 -39.03
C SER A 445 5.34 1.72 -39.80
N ALA A 446 6.35 1.13 -39.16
CA ALA A 446 7.15 0.05 -39.72
C ALA A 446 6.41 -1.30 -39.65
N LEU A 447 5.75 -1.59 -38.52
CA LEU A 447 4.94 -2.80 -38.33
C LEU A 447 3.72 -2.85 -39.25
N GLU A 448 3.10 -1.72 -39.58
CA GLU A 448 1.97 -1.65 -40.53
C GLU A 448 2.33 -2.23 -41.91
N ARG A 449 3.63 -2.28 -42.28
CA ARG A 449 4.09 -2.85 -43.56
C ARG A 449 4.09 -4.38 -43.60
N ILE A 450 3.87 -5.05 -42.47
CA ILE A 450 3.77 -6.51 -42.44
C ILE A 450 2.53 -6.93 -43.25
N PRO A 451 2.68 -7.77 -44.29
CA PRO A 451 1.57 -8.25 -45.09
C PRO A 451 0.45 -8.90 -44.26
N SER A 452 -0.79 -8.73 -44.70
CA SER A 452 -1.95 -9.40 -44.10
C SER A 452 -1.90 -10.91 -44.28
N HIS A 453 -2.54 -11.63 -43.36
CA HIS A 453 -2.76 -13.07 -43.36
C HIS A 453 -1.50 -13.95 -43.50
N SER A 454 -1.37 -14.96 -42.64
CA SER A 454 -0.37 -16.05 -42.81
C SER A 454 1.10 -15.60 -42.87
N SER A 455 1.42 -14.37 -42.44
CA SER A 455 2.80 -13.86 -42.31
C SER A 455 3.60 -14.61 -41.24
N GLY A 456 2.90 -15.26 -40.30
CA GLY A 456 3.52 -15.92 -39.16
C GLY A 456 4.14 -14.94 -38.17
N PHE A 457 3.87 -13.64 -38.27
CA PHE A 457 4.51 -12.59 -37.47
C PHE A 457 3.48 -11.84 -36.63
N PHE A 458 3.80 -11.58 -35.37
CA PHE A 458 3.07 -10.65 -34.52
C PHE A 458 4.01 -9.97 -33.51
N SER A 459 3.57 -8.88 -32.89
CA SER A 459 4.34 -8.15 -31.87
C SER A 459 3.58 -7.95 -30.57
N VAL A 460 4.30 -7.88 -29.45
CA VAL A 460 3.76 -7.53 -28.14
C VAL A 460 4.58 -6.40 -27.54
N LEU A 461 3.89 -5.39 -27.01
CA LEU A 461 4.47 -4.30 -26.25
C LEU A 461 4.14 -4.52 -24.79
N ALA A 462 5.12 -5.03 -24.05
CA ALA A 462 4.99 -5.35 -22.64
C ALA A 462 5.44 -4.17 -21.78
N ASP A 463 4.64 -3.82 -20.79
CA ASP A 463 4.96 -2.72 -19.87
C ASP A 463 4.26 -2.86 -18.52
N THR A 464 4.77 -2.14 -17.54
CA THR A 464 4.07 -1.79 -16.29
C THR A 464 3.21 -0.55 -16.47
N ASN A 465 3.58 0.36 -17.38
CA ASN A 465 2.80 1.52 -17.75
C ASN A 465 1.45 1.10 -18.32
N SER A 466 0.41 1.40 -17.56
CA SER A 466 -0.92 0.85 -17.74
C SER A 466 -1.82 1.74 -18.59
N CYS A 467 -1.32 2.91 -18.98
CA CYS A 467 -2.01 3.83 -19.87
C CYS A 467 -2.00 3.24 -21.29
N VAL A 468 -3.00 2.41 -21.60
CA VAL A 468 -3.14 1.77 -22.93
C VAL A 468 -3.19 2.81 -24.05
N SER A 469 -3.74 4.01 -23.76
CA SER A 469 -3.73 5.14 -24.68
C SER A 469 -2.34 5.64 -25.04
N ASN A 470 -1.31 5.36 -24.25
CA ASN A 470 0.07 5.65 -24.65
C ASN A 470 0.47 4.83 -25.89
N PHE A 471 -0.03 3.60 -26.01
CA PHE A 471 0.14 2.78 -27.19
C PHE A 471 -0.96 3.04 -28.24
N HIS A 472 -1.63 4.20 -28.18
CA HIS A 472 -2.53 4.67 -29.22
C HIS A 472 -1.89 5.87 -29.95
N PRO A 473 -1.82 5.88 -31.29
CA PRO A 473 -1.28 7.02 -32.01
C PRO A 473 -2.12 8.27 -31.74
N GLN A 474 -1.50 9.36 -31.31
CA GLN A 474 -2.20 10.62 -31.01
C GLN A 474 -2.62 11.40 -32.28
N SER A 475 -2.39 10.87 -33.48
CA SER A 475 -2.63 11.54 -34.76
C SER A 475 -3.53 10.74 -35.70
N LEU A 476 -4.80 10.60 -35.34
CA LEU A 476 -5.86 10.54 -36.34
C LEU A 476 -6.67 11.82 -36.25
N GLU A 477 -6.07 12.91 -36.74
CA GLU A 477 -6.87 14.01 -37.26
C GLU A 477 -7.95 13.43 -38.17
N ILE A 478 -9.16 13.93 -37.94
CA ILE A 478 -10.51 13.52 -38.34
C ILE A 478 -10.74 13.23 -39.84
N ASP A 479 -9.71 13.09 -40.69
CA ASP A 479 -9.85 13.20 -42.15
C ASP A 479 -9.64 11.93 -42.98
N LYS A 480 -9.71 10.71 -42.40
CA LYS A 480 -9.78 9.47 -43.20
C LYS A 480 -10.80 8.43 -42.71
N LYS A 481 -11.56 7.93 -43.69
CA LYS A 481 -12.52 6.81 -43.68
C LYS A 481 -12.16 5.71 -42.68
N ILE A 482 -13.10 5.43 -41.76
CA ILE A 482 -13.17 4.33 -40.78
C ILE A 482 -11.93 4.25 -39.86
N PRO A 483 -12.06 4.54 -38.54
CA PRO A 483 -10.94 4.41 -37.61
C PRO A 483 -10.47 2.94 -37.54
N LYS A 484 -9.17 2.72 -37.81
CA LYS A 484 -8.53 1.41 -37.63
C LYS A 484 -8.57 1.02 -36.15
N LYS A 485 -8.75 -0.28 -35.88
CA LYS A 485 -8.83 -0.84 -34.53
C LYS A 485 -7.43 -1.19 -33.99
N LEU A 486 -7.31 -1.21 -32.66
CA LEU A 486 -6.22 -1.89 -31.98
C LEU A 486 -6.66 -3.30 -31.56
N PHE A 487 -5.70 -4.21 -31.40
CA PHE A 487 -5.97 -5.45 -30.70
C PHE A 487 -6.18 -5.18 -29.21
N ASN A 488 -7.04 -5.96 -28.57
CA ASN A 488 -7.33 -5.78 -27.15
C ASN A 488 -6.06 -6.04 -26.32
N PRO A 489 -5.77 -5.21 -25.30
CA PRO A 489 -4.64 -5.44 -24.41
C PRO A 489 -4.82 -6.73 -23.63
N ILE A 490 -3.71 -7.41 -23.36
CA ILE A 490 -3.63 -8.57 -22.49
C ILE A 490 -3.19 -8.07 -21.13
N TYR A 491 -4.03 -8.22 -20.11
CA TYR A 491 -3.71 -7.82 -18.72
C TYR A 491 -3.97 -8.91 -17.68
N GLN A 492 -4.71 -9.96 -18.07
CA GLN A 492 -5.07 -11.07 -17.20
C GLN A 492 -3.97 -12.13 -17.12
N ILE A 493 -2.85 -11.81 -16.46
CA ILE A 493 -1.77 -12.77 -16.21
C ILE A 493 -2.05 -13.54 -14.90
N LYS A 494 -2.53 -14.78 -15.00
CA LYS A 494 -2.95 -15.61 -13.84
C LYS A 494 -1.78 -16.20 -13.04
N THR A 495 -0.81 -15.38 -12.65
CA THR A 495 0.37 -15.76 -11.84
C THR A 495 0.20 -15.49 -10.35
N PHE A 496 -0.83 -14.74 -9.97
CA PHE A 496 -1.15 -14.45 -8.58
C PHE A 496 -1.46 -15.75 -7.81
N ASP A 497 -0.94 -15.88 -6.59
CA ASP A 497 -1.08 -17.06 -5.73
C ASP A 497 -0.58 -18.39 -6.33
N VAL A 498 0.19 -18.38 -7.43
CA VAL A 498 0.67 -19.61 -8.08
C VAL A 498 1.61 -20.44 -7.17
N ASN A 499 2.16 -19.80 -6.13
CA ASN A 499 3.01 -20.43 -5.13
C ASN A 499 2.27 -20.89 -3.87
N VAL A 500 0.97 -20.61 -3.74
CA VAL A 500 0.17 -21.06 -2.60
C VAL A 500 -0.01 -22.57 -2.67
N THR A 501 0.36 -23.26 -1.59
CA THR A 501 0.26 -24.70 -1.43
C THR A 501 -0.78 -25.05 -0.36
N ASP A 502 -0.61 -26.18 0.33
CA ASP A 502 -1.50 -26.63 1.39
C ASP A 502 -1.72 -25.56 2.49
N PRO A 503 -2.91 -25.55 3.11
CA PRO A 503 -3.21 -24.71 4.27
C PRO A 503 -2.18 -24.88 5.41
N PRO A 504 -1.99 -23.86 6.26
CA PRO A 504 -1.11 -23.98 7.42
C PRO A 504 -1.62 -25.06 8.37
N ALA A 505 -0.73 -25.95 8.80
CA ALA A 505 -1.09 -27.05 9.69
C ALA A 505 -1.44 -26.56 11.10
N ASP A 506 -0.67 -25.62 11.63
CA ASP A 506 -0.77 -25.12 13.00
C ASP A 506 -0.59 -23.60 13.08
N TRP A 507 -0.60 -23.07 14.31
CA TRP A 507 -0.51 -21.63 14.56
C TRP A 507 0.86 -21.02 14.25
N HIS A 508 1.93 -21.82 14.26
CA HIS A 508 3.28 -21.38 13.92
C HIS A 508 3.39 -21.17 12.40
N GLN A 509 2.96 -22.18 11.62
CA GLN A 509 2.91 -22.07 10.16
C GLN A 509 1.97 -20.94 9.68
N LEU A 510 0.86 -20.71 10.41
CA LEU A 510 -0.10 -19.62 10.15
C LEU A 510 0.52 -18.23 10.21
N GLN A 511 1.62 -18.03 10.93
CA GLN A 511 2.31 -16.74 11.04
C GLN A 511 3.68 -16.72 10.37
N SER A 512 4.19 -17.88 9.96
CA SER A 512 5.48 -18.00 9.27
C SER A 512 5.54 -17.10 8.03
N ALA A 513 6.57 -16.25 7.97
CA ALA A 513 6.81 -15.33 6.88
C ALA A 513 7.00 -16.06 5.55
N PHE A 514 7.79 -17.14 5.51
CA PHE A 514 8.06 -17.88 4.28
C PHE A 514 6.79 -18.49 3.66
N ARG A 515 5.80 -18.84 4.48
CA ARG A 515 4.50 -19.27 3.98
C ARG A 515 3.67 -18.08 3.51
N LEU A 516 3.67 -16.93 4.21
CA LEU A 516 2.99 -15.69 3.77
C LEU A 516 3.49 -15.19 2.42
N LEU A 517 4.79 -15.31 2.15
CA LEU A 517 5.40 -14.92 0.88
C LEU A 517 4.87 -15.71 -0.33
N SER A 518 4.13 -16.80 -0.10
CA SER A 518 3.46 -17.56 -1.16
C SER A 518 2.20 -16.87 -1.68
N TYR A 519 1.58 -15.99 -0.88
CA TYR A 519 0.39 -15.24 -1.27
C TYR A 519 0.76 -13.99 -2.07
N GLY A 520 0.04 -13.77 -3.17
CA GLY A 520 0.20 -12.62 -4.04
C GLY A 520 1.11 -12.87 -5.22
N SER A 521 1.97 -11.90 -5.52
CA SER A 521 2.93 -11.99 -6.61
C SER A 521 3.92 -13.15 -6.43
N PRO A 522 4.24 -13.93 -7.48
CA PRO A 522 5.14 -15.09 -7.37
C PRO A 522 6.57 -14.72 -6.98
N PHE A 523 6.98 -13.48 -7.25
CA PHE A 523 8.33 -12.99 -6.95
C PHE A 523 8.71 -13.18 -5.48
N TRP A 524 7.78 -12.95 -4.55
CA TRP A 524 8.03 -12.98 -3.11
C TRP A 524 8.56 -14.33 -2.66
N ARG A 525 7.85 -15.41 -3.00
CA ARG A 525 8.26 -16.77 -2.66
C ARG A 525 9.50 -17.20 -3.40
N VAL A 526 9.58 -16.88 -4.70
CA VAL A 526 10.73 -17.27 -5.54
C VAL A 526 12.02 -16.64 -5.02
N TYR A 527 12.04 -15.34 -4.72
CA TYR A 527 13.22 -14.68 -4.17
C TYR A 527 13.62 -15.28 -2.81
N ALA A 528 12.63 -15.59 -1.96
CA ALA A 528 12.90 -16.15 -0.64
C ALA A 528 13.52 -17.55 -0.69
N ASP A 529 13.03 -18.42 -1.58
CA ASP A 529 13.60 -19.75 -1.81
C ASP A 529 15.04 -19.64 -2.34
N GLU A 530 15.25 -18.84 -3.39
CA GLU A 530 16.57 -18.66 -4.00
C GLU A 530 17.58 -17.98 -3.06
N GLY A 531 17.10 -17.07 -2.20
CA GLY A 531 17.89 -16.43 -1.16
C GLY A 531 18.38 -17.42 -0.13
N LYS A 532 17.52 -18.36 0.30
CA LYS A 532 17.91 -19.46 1.21
C LYS A 532 18.96 -20.36 0.57
N GLU A 533 18.73 -20.78 -0.68
CA GLU A 533 19.67 -21.62 -1.42
C GLU A 533 21.03 -20.93 -1.65
N THR A 534 21.03 -19.60 -1.73
CA THR A 534 22.24 -18.78 -1.88
C THR A 534 22.90 -18.42 -0.54
N GLY A 535 22.33 -18.86 0.59
CA GLY A 535 22.92 -18.70 1.93
C GLY A 535 22.59 -17.39 2.64
N LEU A 536 21.57 -16.64 2.20
CA LEU A 536 21.06 -15.51 2.97
C LEU A 536 20.39 -15.99 4.26
N THR A 537 20.53 -15.20 5.33
CA THR A 537 19.78 -15.45 6.54
C THR A 537 18.30 -15.13 6.32
N ASP A 538 17.43 -15.85 7.02
CA ASP A 538 15.99 -15.60 6.96
C ASP A 538 15.64 -14.15 7.30
N ARG A 539 16.34 -13.55 8.27
CA ARG A 539 16.16 -12.14 8.64
C ARG A 539 16.51 -11.20 7.51
N ASP A 540 17.62 -11.44 6.81
CA ASP A 540 18.02 -10.61 5.67
C ASP A 540 17.04 -10.73 4.51
N ILE A 541 16.51 -11.93 4.25
CA ILE A 541 15.49 -12.16 3.23
C ILE A 541 14.22 -11.38 3.56
N ILE A 542 13.67 -11.53 4.78
CA ILE A 542 12.42 -10.87 5.18
C ILE A 542 12.58 -9.35 5.19
N ARG A 543 13.72 -8.85 5.68
CA ARG A 543 14.02 -7.42 5.70
C ARG A 543 14.11 -6.85 4.28
N GLY A 544 14.94 -7.45 3.41
CA GLY A 544 15.08 -6.99 2.03
C GLY A 544 13.78 -7.04 1.24
N LEU A 545 12.96 -8.09 1.42
CA LEU A 545 11.64 -8.19 0.78
C LEU A 545 10.65 -7.15 1.29
N SER A 546 10.68 -6.83 2.59
CA SER A 546 9.81 -5.80 3.19
C SER A 546 10.18 -4.39 2.69
N GLU A 547 11.49 -4.09 2.63
CA GLU A 547 12.00 -2.85 2.07
C GLU A 547 11.67 -2.72 0.58
N HIS A 548 11.85 -3.81 -0.18
CA HIS A 548 11.51 -3.82 -1.60
C HIS A 548 10.00 -3.64 -1.84
N ALA A 549 9.15 -4.24 -1.00
CA ALA A 549 7.72 -4.03 -1.05
C ALA A 549 7.35 -2.56 -0.80
N LEU A 550 7.99 -1.89 0.16
CA LEU A 550 7.78 -0.47 0.41
C LEU A 550 8.27 0.38 -0.77
N GLN A 551 9.45 0.10 -1.32
CA GLN A 551 9.99 0.78 -2.51
C GLN A 551 9.03 0.68 -3.70
N LYS A 552 8.42 -0.49 -3.91
CA LYS A 552 7.42 -0.71 -4.97
C LYS A 552 6.09 -0.02 -4.70
N LEU A 553 5.69 0.17 -3.44
CA LEU A 553 4.51 0.99 -3.10
C LEU A 553 4.78 2.49 -3.23
N LEU A 554 5.99 2.95 -2.88
CA LEU A 554 6.33 4.36 -2.90
C LEU A 554 6.93 4.83 -4.24
N SER A 555 7.28 3.91 -5.14
CA SER A 555 8.01 4.18 -6.38
C SER A 555 9.34 4.89 -6.15
N THR A 556 10.12 4.46 -5.15
CA THR A 556 11.43 5.05 -4.80
C THR A 556 12.57 4.04 -4.91
N ASN A 557 13.79 4.55 -5.07
CA ASN A 557 15.01 3.74 -5.16
C ASN A 557 15.68 3.54 -3.79
N GLY A 558 14.89 3.49 -2.71
CA GLY A 558 15.38 3.32 -1.34
C GLY A 558 15.58 4.62 -0.55
N GLU A 559 15.34 5.78 -1.16
CA GLU A 559 15.29 7.05 -0.44
C GLU A 559 14.10 7.05 0.54
N PRO A 560 14.31 7.43 1.81
CA PRO A 560 13.22 7.69 2.75
C PRO A 560 12.29 8.74 2.18
N VAL A 561 10.97 8.53 2.31
CA VAL A 561 9.96 9.52 1.95
C VAL A 561 9.39 10.08 3.24
N PRO A 562 9.67 11.34 3.60
CA PRO A 562 9.03 12.00 4.71
C PRO A 562 7.51 12.07 4.51
N SER A 563 6.75 12.16 5.60
CA SER A 563 5.30 12.23 5.56
C SER A 563 4.77 13.39 4.72
N ASP A 564 5.34 14.58 4.84
CA ASP A 564 4.91 15.78 4.11
C ASP A 564 5.09 15.66 2.58
N ASP A 565 6.03 14.83 2.14
CA ASP A 565 6.36 14.64 0.73
C ASP A 565 5.53 13.55 0.05
N LEU A 566 4.68 12.83 0.80
CA LEU A 566 3.81 11.80 0.23
C LEU A 566 2.87 12.40 -0.83
N THR A 567 3.05 11.92 -2.05
CA THR A 567 2.18 12.22 -3.19
C THR A 567 0.84 11.49 -3.04
N ASN A 568 -0.18 11.96 -3.77
CA ASN A 568 -1.50 11.31 -3.75
C ASN A 568 -1.43 9.82 -4.13
N ALA A 569 -0.58 9.45 -5.08
CA ALA A 569 -0.44 8.07 -5.51
C ALA A 569 0.23 7.18 -4.45
N GLN A 570 1.26 7.68 -3.77
CA GLN A 570 1.92 6.96 -2.67
C GLN A 570 0.98 6.75 -1.49
N ALA A 571 0.27 7.81 -1.07
CA ALA A 571 -0.74 7.71 -0.02
C ALA A 571 -1.83 6.69 -0.37
N MET A 572 -2.34 6.72 -1.61
CA MET A 572 -3.34 5.76 -2.07
C MET A 572 -2.79 4.34 -2.23
N ALA A 573 -1.50 4.15 -2.47
CA ALA A 573 -0.87 2.84 -2.49
C ALA A 573 -0.77 2.21 -1.09
N LEU A 574 -0.38 3.02 -0.10
CA LEU A 574 -0.33 2.63 1.31
C LEU A 574 -1.73 2.28 1.84
N LEU A 575 -2.74 3.12 1.55
CA LEU A 575 -4.13 2.84 1.92
C LEU A 575 -4.74 1.69 1.09
N GLY A 576 -4.41 1.62 -0.20
CA GLY A 576 -4.78 0.57 -1.14
C GLY A 576 -4.46 -0.82 -0.61
N SER A 577 -3.19 -1.01 -0.24
CA SER A 577 -2.66 -2.27 0.28
C SER A 577 -3.11 -2.62 1.71
N THR A 578 -3.73 -1.70 2.45
CA THR A 578 -4.11 -1.92 3.86
C THR A 578 -5.61 -1.88 4.11
N ILE A 579 -6.31 -0.83 3.69
CA ILE A 579 -7.75 -0.66 3.90
C ILE A 579 -8.58 -0.78 2.63
N GLN A 580 -7.95 -0.78 1.45
CA GLN A 580 -8.60 -0.95 0.13
C GLN A 580 -9.74 0.07 -0.16
N PRO A 581 -9.45 1.39 -0.24
CA PRO A 581 -10.41 2.37 -0.75
C PRO A 581 -10.73 2.09 -2.22
N ARG A 582 -12.01 2.21 -2.58
CA ARG A 582 -12.46 2.06 -3.97
C ARG A 582 -12.45 3.40 -4.67
N LEU A 583 -11.65 3.49 -5.73
CA LEU A 583 -11.59 4.65 -6.59
C LEU A 583 -12.60 4.51 -7.74
N ASN A 584 -13.41 5.53 -7.94
CA ASN A 584 -14.35 5.66 -9.04
C ASN A 584 -13.81 6.70 -10.02
N ARG A 585 -13.67 6.34 -11.30
CA ARG A 585 -13.38 7.29 -12.39
C ARG A 585 -12.09 8.11 -12.21
N ALA A 586 -11.08 7.59 -11.53
CA ALA A 586 -9.80 8.26 -11.31
C ALA A 586 -8.72 7.78 -12.32
N SER A 587 -9.00 7.83 -13.63
CA SER A 587 -8.20 7.14 -14.66
C SER A 587 -6.69 7.42 -14.59
N ASP A 588 -6.29 8.66 -14.34
CA ASP A 588 -4.87 9.03 -14.30
C ASP A 588 -4.18 8.51 -13.03
N LEU A 589 -4.89 8.57 -11.90
CA LEU A 589 -4.39 8.03 -10.64
C LEU A 589 -4.32 6.50 -10.70
N GLU A 590 -5.38 5.84 -11.18
CA GLU A 590 -5.45 4.40 -11.41
C GLU A 590 -4.31 3.92 -12.32
N ALA A 591 -4.07 4.63 -13.42
CA ALA A 591 -2.99 4.29 -14.32
C ALA A 591 -1.62 4.40 -13.63
N LYS A 592 -1.40 5.49 -12.88
CA LYS A 592 -0.18 5.72 -12.10
C LYS A 592 0.01 4.66 -11.00
N LEU A 593 -1.06 4.23 -10.34
CA LEU A 593 -1.00 3.20 -9.30
C LEU A 593 -0.51 1.85 -9.87
N VAL A 594 -0.96 1.48 -11.07
CA VAL A 594 -0.47 0.25 -11.74
C VAL A 594 0.96 0.42 -12.24
N SER A 595 1.29 1.56 -12.84
CA SER A 595 2.61 1.76 -13.45
C SER A 595 3.74 1.84 -12.44
N SER A 596 3.47 2.37 -11.25
CA SER A 596 4.54 2.79 -10.33
C SER A 596 4.34 2.37 -8.89
N HIS A 597 3.12 1.95 -8.49
CA HIS A 597 2.79 1.71 -7.09
C HIS A 597 2.22 0.31 -6.80
N ALA A 598 2.61 -0.69 -7.59
CA ALA A 598 2.26 -2.10 -7.39
C ALA A 598 0.75 -2.44 -7.40
N SER A 599 -0.12 -1.53 -7.87
CA SER A 599 -1.53 -1.84 -8.06
C SER A 599 -1.71 -2.81 -9.23
N THR A 600 -2.73 -3.65 -9.18
CA THR A 600 -3.02 -4.64 -10.23
C THR A 600 -4.07 -4.08 -11.18
N CYS A 601 -3.87 -4.24 -12.48
CA CYS A 601 -4.87 -3.89 -13.49
C CYS A 601 -5.99 -4.93 -13.49
N MET A 602 -7.21 -4.51 -13.16
CA MET A 602 -8.36 -5.41 -12.99
C MET A 602 -9.21 -5.48 -14.25
N ASN A 603 -9.34 -4.36 -14.93
CA ASN A 603 -10.14 -4.23 -16.15
C ASN A 603 -9.62 -3.07 -17.01
N ILE A 604 -9.77 -3.22 -18.32
CA ILE A 604 -9.60 -2.15 -19.30
C ILE A 604 -10.87 -2.14 -20.15
N SER A 605 -11.70 -1.12 -19.95
CA SER A 605 -12.93 -0.95 -20.73
C SER A 605 -12.61 -0.71 -22.21
N THR A 606 -13.43 -1.26 -23.10
CA THR A 606 -13.33 -1.02 -24.55
C THR A 606 -14.63 -0.39 -25.04
N PRO A 607 -14.59 0.63 -25.93
CA PRO A 607 -13.43 1.20 -26.61
C PRO A 607 -12.69 2.34 -25.88
N GLN A 608 -13.15 2.80 -24.71
CA GLN A 608 -12.64 4.02 -24.05
C GLN A 608 -11.26 3.85 -23.39
N LEU A 609 -10.76 2.61 -23.25
CA LEU A 609 -9.49 2.28 -22.62
C LEU A 609 -9.38 2.80 -21.17
N ILE A 610 -10.52 2.96 -20.48
CA ILE A 610 -10.53 3.33 -19.07
C ILE A 610 -10.08 2.12 -18.27
N LEU A 611 -9.03 2.32 -17.47
CA LEU A 611 -8.43 1.33 -16.60
C LEU A 611 -9.04 1.41 -15.20
N THR A 612 -9.27 0.24 -14.62
CA THR A 612 -9.59 0.07 -13.21
C THR A 612 -8.49 -0.74 -12.55
N SER A 613 -7.91 -0.24 -11.46
CA SER A 613 -6.90 -0.94 -10.68
C SER A 613 -7.38 -1.23 -9.26
N GLN A 614 -6.81 -2.27 -8.65
CA GLN A 614 -7.04 -2.60 -7.25
C GLN A 614 -5.78 -3.17 -6.63
N TYR A 615 -5.73 -3.14 -5.31
CA TYR A 615 -4.78 -3.90 -4.51
C TYR A 615 -5.46 -5.21 -4.06
N PRO A 616 -5.26 -6.32 -4.80
CA PRO A 616 -5.64 -7.63 -4.31
C PRO A 616 -4.79 -8.00 -3.09
N SER A 617 -5.23 -9.01 -2.34
CA SER A 617 -4.57 -9.40 -1.10
C SER A 617 -3.10 -9.81 -1.32
N GLN A 618 -2.18 -9.00 -0.82
CA GLN A 618 -0.75 -9.29 -0.82
C GLN A 618 -0.17 -8.98 0.55
N PHE A 619 -0.05 -10.01 1.38
CA PHE A 619 0.38 -9.83 2.76
C PHE A 619 1.71 -9.08 2.89
N THR A 620 2.64 -9.30 1.95
CA THR A 620 3.94 -8.63 1.88
C THR A 620 3.82 -7.11 1.67
N LEU A 621 2.98 -6.67 0.73
CA LEU A 621 2.74 -5.23 0.49
C LEU A 621 2.06 -4.60 1.71
N SER A 622 1.03 -5.26 2.24
CA SER A 622 0.31 -4.81 3.43
C SER A 622 1.22 -4.71 4.66
N SER A 623 2.13 -5.67 4.84
CA SER A 623 3.12 -5.69 5.92
C SER A 623 4.05 -4.48 5.85
N ALA A 624 4.61 -4.20 4.67
CA ALA A 624 5.47 -3.04 4.45
C ALA A 624 4.72 -1.70 4.64
N ALA A 625 3.50 -1.60 4.12
CA ALA A 625 2.65 -0.41 4.31
C ALA A 625 2.31 -0.18 5.79
N ASN A 626 1.97 -1.24 6.53
CA ASN A 626 1.72 -1.14 7.97
C ASN A 626 2.96 -0.68 8.72
N GLN A 627 4.14 -1.20 8.37
CA GLN A 627 5.39 -0.78 9.00
C GLN A 627 5.62 0.73 8.85
N TYR A 628 5.45 1.25 7.62
CA TYR A 628 5.60 2.67 7.33
C TYR A 628 4.53 3.55 8.00
N LEU A 629 3.25 3.15 7.94
CA LEU A 629 2.15 3.90 8.56
C LEU A 629 2.18 3.86 10.10
N ALA A 630 2.79 2.82 10.67
CA ALA A 630 2.90 2.68 12.11
C ALA A 630 4.14 3.36 12.70
N SER A 631 5.19 3.59 11.91
CA SER A 631 6.43 4.24 12.36
C SER A 631 6.27 5.75 12.56
N ASP A 632 5.47 6.40 11.72
CA ASP A 632 5.20 7.85 11.81
C ASP A 632 3.70 8.13 11.65
N GLU A 633 3.09 8.72 12.68
CA GLU A 633 1.67 9.05 12.65
C GLU A 633 1.35 10.17 11.64
N ALA A 634 2.29 11.07 11.37
CA ALA A 634 2.11 12.12 10.37
C ALA A 634 1.92 11.51 8.97
N SER A 635 2.57 10.38 8.67
CA SER A 635 2.36 9.63 7.43
C SER A 635 0.92 9.13 7.27
N LEU A 636 0.32 8.59 8.34
CA LEU A 636 -1.09 8.17 8.33
C LEU A 636 -2.04 9.38 8.20
N ILE A 637 -1.78 10.46 8.93
CA ILE A 637 -2.55 11.70 8.85
C ILE A 637 -2.53 12.25 7.42
N ARG A 638 -1.35 12.30 6.79
CA ARG A 638 -1.20 12.72 5.41
C ARG A 638 -2.00 11.83 4.45
N CYS A 639 -1.96 10.51 4.65
CA CYS A 639 -2.76 9.60 3.85
C CYS A 639 -4.27 9.87 3.98
N ILE A 640 -4.75 10.17 5.19
CA ILE A 640 -6.15 10.54 5.44
C ILE A 640 -6.49 11.86 4.74
N GLN A 641 -5.63 12.88 4.80
CA GLN A 641 -5.84 14.15 4.10
C GLN A 641 -5.95 13.97 2.57
N VAL A 642 -5.10 13.11 1.99
CA VAL A 642 -5.20 12.74 0.57
C VAL A 642 -6.54 12.06 0.28
N LEU A 643 -6.94 11.10 1.11
CA LEU A 643 -8.22 10.39 0.98
C LEU A 643 -9.41 11.37 1.06
N THR A 644 -9.36 12.33 1.98
CA THR A 644 -10.34 13.42 2.11
C THR A 644 -10.41 14.26 0.85
N SER A 645 -9.27 14.65 0.28
CA SER A 645 -9.20 15.41 -0.98
C SER A 645 -9.82 14.66 -2.15
N ILE A 646 -9.52 13.36 -2.28
CA ILE A 646 -10.08 12.48 -3.33
C ILE A 646 -11.60 12.31 -3.13
N ASN A 647 -12.06 12.14 -1.89
CA ASN A 647 -13.48 12.03 -1.59
C ASN A 647 -14.26 13.30 -1.97
N ARG A 648 -13.72 14.49 -1.68
CA ARG A 648 -14.30 15.79 -2.08
C ARG A 648 -14.45 15.93 -3.61
N GLN A 649 -13.63 15.22 -4.37
CA GLN A 649 -13.70 15.17 -5.84
C GLN A 649 -14.72 14.15 -6.37
N SER A 650 -15.49 13.48 -5.50
CA SER A 650 -16.44 12.41 -5.84
C SER A 650 -15.80 11.20 -6.55
N LEU A 651 -14.52 10.95 -6.26
CA LEU A 651 -13.76 9.81 -6.78
C LEU A 651 -13.85 8.58 -5.88
N ILE A 652 -14.68 8.61 -4.83
CA ILE A 652 -14.99 7.47 -3.94
C ILE A 652 -16.50 7.21 -4.01
N GLY A 653 -16.94 5.97 -3.78
CA GLY A 653 -18.35 5.60 -3.81
C GLY A 653 -19.21 6.32 -2.76
N PRO A 654 -20.46 6.71 -3.08
CA PRO A 654 -21.38 7.28 -2.11
C PRO A 654 -21.77 6.21 -1.08
N GLY A 655 -21.43 6.44 0.19
CA GLY A 655 -21.68 5.51 1.30
C GLY A 655 -20.42 5.00 2.02
N ASP A 656 -19.24 5.15 1.42
CA ASP A 656 -18.01 4.45 1.87
C ASP A 656 -17.25 5.12 3.02
N VAL A 657 -17.45 6.42 3.29
CA VAL A 657 -16.54 7.20 4.15
C VAL A 657 -16.54 6.71 5.60
N GLY A 658 -17.71 6.45 6.19
CA GLY A 658 -17.79 5.94 7.56
C GLY A 658 -17.09 4.58 7.70
N GLU A 659 -17.27 3.71 6.69
CA GLU A 659 -16.66 2.39 6.65
C GLU A 659 -15.16 2.44 6.38
N LEU A 660 -14.66 3.43 5.63
CA LEU A 660 -13.24 3.69 5.48
C LEU A 660 -12.63 4.15 6.81
N VAL A 661 -13.29 5.07 7.51
CA VAL A 661 -12.86 5.55 8.83
C VAL A 661 -12.82 4.41 9.84
N SER A 662 -13.82 3.52 9.86
CA SER A 662 -13.78 2.35 10.75
C SER A 662 -12.61 1.41 10.43
N ARG A 663 -12.31 1.17 9.15
CA ARG A 663 -11.14 0.36 8.73
C ARG A 663 -9.83 1.00 9.20
N ILE A 664 -9.69 2.32 9.09
CA ILE A 664 -8.50 3.04 9.59
C ILE A 664 -8.35 2.89 11.11
N ILE A 665 -9.45 3.06 11.86
CA ILE A 665 -9.46 2.90 13.33
C ILE A 665 -9.05 1.48 13.71
N LEU A 666 -9.65 0.47 13.08
CA LEU A 666 -9.35 -0.94 13.34
C LEU A 666 -7.90 -1.28 12.98
N LEU A 667 -7.40 -0.81 11.83
CA LEU A 667 -6.01 -1.02 11.40
C LEU A 667 -5.04 -0.39 12.41
N ARG A 668 -5.30 0.86 12.82
CA ARG A 668 -4.45 1.56 13.80
C ARG A 668 -4.48 0.89 15.17
N ALA A 669 -5.63 0.37 15.59
CA ALA A 669 -5.74 -0.42 16.81
C ALA A 669 -4.86 -1.68 16.72
N MET A 670 -4.97 -2.43 15.61
CA MET A 670 -4.16 -3.63 15.38
C MET A 670 -2.66 -3.31 15.38
N GLN A 671 -2.23 -2.24 14.71
CA GLN A 671 -0.84 -1.78 14.73
C GLN A 671 -0.33 -1.49 16.14
N LYS A 672 -1.11 -0.72 16.93
CA LYS A 672 -0.76 -0.39 18.33
C LYS A 672 -0.72 -1.65 19.20
N THR A 673 -1.63 -2.60 19.02
CA THR A 673 -1.62 -3.87 19.75
C THR A 673 -0.39 -4.70 19.37
N MET A 674 -0.06 -4.83 18.09
CA MET A 674 1.12 -5.56 17.62
C MET A 674 2.43 -4.97 18.14
N GLN A 675 2.56 -3.63 18.18
CA GLN A 675 3.72 -2.95 18.76
C GLN A 675 3.89 -3.29 20.25
N LYS A 676 2.79 -3.28 21.02
CA LYS A 676 2.81 -3.61 22.46
C LYS A 676 3.09 -5.08 22.77
N THR A 677 2.78 -5.97 21.84
CA THR A 677 2.84 -7.44 22.01
C THR A 677 3.97 -8.08 21.20
N GLN A 678 4.91 -7.28 20.70
CA GLN A 678 5.96 -7.77 19.81
C GLN A 678 6.77 -8.88 20.51
N PRO A 679 6.95 -10.04 19.87
CA PRO A 679 7.74 -11.13 20.46
C PRO A 679 9.16 -10.66 20.79
N ALA A 680 9.72 -11.15 21.91
CA ALA A 680 11.12 -10.93 22.23
C ALA A 680 11.97 -11.43 21.06
N ALA A 681 13.00 -10.66 20.68
CA ALA A 681 13.88 -11.04 19.58
C ALA A 681 14.81 -12.16 20.07
N ASP A 682 14.31 -13.39 20.08
CA ASP A 682 15.12 -14.55 20.44
C ASP A 682 16.27 -14.68 19.43
N THR A 683 17.48 -14.85 19.96
CA THR A 683 18.74 -14.90 19.22
C THR A 683 18.87 -16.10 18.29
N GLU A 684 17.98 -17.08 18.37
CA GLU A 684 17.96 -18.28 17.51
C GLU A 684 16.54 -18.64 17.08
N THR A 685 15.91 -17.78 16.28
CA THR A 685 14.60 -18.06 15.71
C THR A 685 14.76 -19.05 14.55
N HIS A 686 14.33 -20.31 14.72
CA HIS A 686 14.19 -21.27 13.62
C HIS A 686 13.36 -20.67 12.48
N SER A 687 13.62 -21.08 11.23
CA SER A 687 12.98 -20.53 10.01
C SER A 687 11.45 -20.48 10.02
N GLU A 688 10.81 -21.34 10.81
CA GLU A 688 9.35 -21.41 10.91
C GLU A 688 8.77 -20.32 11.82
N ASN A 689 9.58 -19.74 12.70
CA ASN A 689 9.16 -18.73 13.68
C ASN A 689 9.46 -17.29 13.24
N ILE A 690 10.11 -17.08 12.09
CA ILE A 690 10.30 -15.74 11.55
C ILE A 690 8.98 -15.20 11.00
N MET A 691 8.63 -13.97 11.40
CA MET A 691 7.39 -13.29 11.06
C MET A 691 7.68 -12.08 10.19
N MET A 692 6.72 -11.71 9.33
CA MET A 692 6.77 -10.43 8.61
C MET A 692 6.57 -9.26 9.58
N PRO A 693 7.08 -8.04 9.30
CA PRO A 693 6.70 -6.84 10.05
C PRO A 693 5.17 -6.69 10.13
N PHE A 694 4.62 -6.43 11.32
CA PHE A 694 3.15 -6.39 11.51
C PHE A 694 2.45 -7.65 10.98
N GLY A 695 3.10 -8.80 11.15
CA GLY A 695 2.70 -10.09 10.60
C GLY A 695 2.49 -11.17 11.66
N HIS A 696 2.22 -10.80 12.92
CA HIS A 696 1.96 -11.72 14.02
C HIS A 696 0.53 -11.60 14.55
N SER A 697 0.02 -12.67 15.14
CA SER A 697 -1.30 -12.71 15.78
C SER A 697 -1.26 -12.03 17.14
N VAL A 698 -2.38 -11.45 17.55
CA VAL A 698 -2.56 -10.87 18.88
C VAL A 698 -3.75 -11.54 19.59
N ARG A 699 -3.72 -11.56 20.92
CA ARG A 699 -4.89 -12.01 21.68
C ARG A 699 -6.03 -11.01 21.50
N LEU A 700 -7.25 -11.51 21.42
CA LEU A 700 -8.45 -10.68 21.31
C LEU A 700 -8.55 -9.69 22.47
N VAL A 701 -8.19 -10.12 23.68
CA VAL A 701 -8.19 -9.26 24.86
C VAL A 701 -7.25 -8.06 24.69
N ASP A 702 -6.02 -8.25 24.21
CA ASP A 702 -5.04 -7.16 24.03
C ASP A 702 -5.52 -6.15 22.97
N PHE A 703 -6.18 -6.65 21.92
CA PHE A 703 -6.82 -5.83 20.90
C PHE A 703 -7.99 -5.00 21.46
N LEU A 704 -8.85 -5.62 22.28
CA LEU A 704 -9.98 -4.93 22.93
C LEU A 704 -9.50 -3.90 23.96
N GLN A 705 -8.45 -4.21 24.73
CA GLN A 705 -7.81 -3.26 25.64
C GLN A 705 -7.28 -2.05 24.88
N THR A 706 -6.67 -2.26 23.71
CA THR A 706 -6.22 -1.17 22.84
C THR A 706 -7.39 -0.33 22.34
N LEU A 707 -8.48 -0.96 21.87
CA LEU A 707 -9.66 -0.26 21.36
C LEU A 707 -10.40 0.56 22.43
N THR A 708 -10.46 0.06 23.67
CA THR A 708 -11.32 0.61 24.72
C THR A 708 -10.57 1.41 25.78
N GLY A 709 -9.27 1.18 25.95
CA GLY A 709 -8.49 1.64 27.10
C GLY A 709 -8.86 0.95 28.42
N TRP A 710 -9.70 -0.09 28.39
CA TRP A 710 -10.10 -0.83 29.59
C TRP A 710 -9.17 -2.00 29.85
N ASN A 711 -8.97 -2.35 31.13
CA ASN A 711 -8.27 -3.57 31.50
C ASN A 711 -9.15 -4.81 31.22
N GLU A 712 -8.54 -5.99 31.22
CA GLU A 712 -9.24 -7.25 30.94
C GLU A 712 -10.46 -7.47 31.85
N ASN A 713 -10.29 -7.21 33.15
CA ASN A 713 -11.36 -7.36 34.15
C ASN A 713 -12.50 -6.34 34.01
N ASP A 714 -12.25 -5.24 33.29
CA ASP A 714 -13.19 -4.14 33.11
C ASP A 714 -13.98 -4.24 31.79
N LEU A 715 -13.67 -5.23 30.93
CA LEU A 715 -14.32 -5.46 29.65
C LEU A 715 -15.79 -5.90 29.83
N LYS A 716 -16.70 -4.93 29.81
CA LYS A 716 -18.16 -5.13 29.91
C LYS A 716 -18.76 -5.49 28.54
N LEU A 717 -18.69 -6.77 28.18
CA LEU A 717 -19.12 -7.30 26.88
C LEU A 717 -20.63 -7.54 26.72
N GLY A 718 -21.47 -6.80 27.46
CA GLY A 718 -22.93 -6.93 27.42
C GLY A 718 -23.45 -8.13 28.21
N SER A 719 -24.47 -8.81 27.67
CA SER A 719 -25.22 -9.88 28.34
C SER A 719 -24.72 -11.30 28.04
N ILE A 720 -23.52 -11.41 27.44
CA ILE A 720 -22.82 -12.69 27.25
C ILE A 720 -22.68 -13.41 28.60
N ASP A 721 -22.85 -14.73 28.60
CA ASP A 721 -22.65 -15.50 29.84
C ASP A 721 -21.16 -15.67 30.17
N LYS A 722 -20.88 -15.99 31.43
CA LYS A 722 -19.51 -16.04 31.95
C LYS A 722 -18.65 -17.07 31.22
N GLU A 723 -19.19 -18.24 30.89
CA GLU A 723 -18.47 -19.32 30.22
C GLU A 723 -18.06 -18.91 28.79
N ASN A 724 -18.99 -18.33 28.04
CA ASN A 724 -18.74 -17.82 26.70
C ASN A 724 -17.80 -16.62 26.70
N GLN A 725 -17.91 -15.72 27.68
CA GLN A 725 -17.01 -14.60 27.86
C GLN A 725 -15.58 -15.06 28.14
N GLU A 726 -15.41 -15.99 29.08
CA GLU A 726 -14.11 -16.56 29.42
C GLU A 726 -13.52 -17.28 28.21
N LYS A 727 -14.30 -18.09 27.50
CA LYS A 727 -13.87 -18.76 26.26
C LYS A 727 -13.40 -17.74 25.21
N LEU A 728 -14.12 -16.64 25.01
CA LEU A 728 -13.79 -15.63 24.01
C LEU A 728 -12.52 -14.84 24.36
N LEU A 729 -12.38 -14.41 25.62
CA LEU A 729 -11.25 -13.58 26.07
C LEU A 729 -9.96 -14.38 26.26
N THR A 730 -10.03 -15.60 26.78
CA THR A 730 -8.84 -16.43 27.08
C THR A 730 -8.29 -17.14 25.85
N ARG A 731 -9.16 -17.57 24.93
CA ARG A 731 -8.77 -18.36 23.75
C ARG A 731 -8.80 -17.58 22.45
N GLY A 732 -9.43 -16.41 22.42
CA GLY A 732 -9.58 -15.62 21.21
C GLY A 732 -8.24 -15.08 20.70
N GLN A 733 -7.89 -15.47 19.48
CA GLN A 733 -6.75 -14.94 18.73
C GLN A 733 -7.23 -14.23 17.47
N VAL A 734 -6.55 -13.15 17.11
CA VAL A 734 -6.83 -12.33 15.93
C VAL A 734 -5.56 -12.24 15.09
N PHE A 735 -5.67 -12.55 13.79
CA PHE A 735 -4.55 -12.50 12.87
C PHE A 735 -4.99 -11.91 11.52
N TRP A 736 -4.62 -10.64 11.30
CA TRP A 736 -4.76 -9.96 10.03
C TRP A 736 -3.90 -8.69 9.99
N ASN A 737 -3.56 -8.22 8.78
CA ASN A 737 -2.87 -6.93 8.60
C ASN A 737 -3.49 -6.05 7.49
N HIS A 738 -4.52 -6.51 6.79
CA HIS A 738 -5.24 -5.71 5.80
C HIS A 738 -6.70 -6.15 5.63
N PHE A 739 -7.47 -5.25 5.02
CA PHE A 739 -8.85 -5.46 4.59
C PHE A 739 -8.93 -5.79 3.12
N ILE A 740 -9.85 -6.70 2.78
CA ILE A 740 -10.28 -6.96 1.40
C ILE A 740 -11.80 -6.94 1.29
N SER A 741 -12.30 -6.36 0.22
CA SER A 741 -13.71 -6.42 -0.14
C SER A 741 -14.06 -7.80 -0.68
N ILE A 742 -15.16 -8.38 -0.18
CA ILE A 742 -15.71 -9.63 -0.68
C ILE A 742 -17.09 -9.39 -1.30
N ASP A 743 -17.49 -10.28 -2.19
CA ASP A 743 -18.73 -10.25 -2.97
C ASP A 743 -19.76 -11.31 -2.51
N HIS A 744 -19.38 -12.14 -1.55
CA HIS A 744 -20.16 -13.22 -0.97
C HIS A 744 -20.30 -13.06 0.55
N THR A 745 -21.16 -13.86 1.15
CA THR A 745 -21.30 -13.92 2.61
C THR A 745 -20.42 -15.05 3.16
N PRO A 746 -19.47 -14.78 4.08
CA PRO A 746 -18.56 -15.81 4.57
C PRO A 746 -19.25 -16.95 5.33
N THR A 747 -18.74 -18.17 5.12
CA THR A 747 -18.99 -19.35 5.96
C THR A 747 -17.87 -19.51 7.00
N SER A 748 -17.98 -20.43 7.95
CA SER A 748 -16.86 -20.74 8.86
C SER A 748 -15.61 -21.22 8.13
N ALA A 749 -15.75 -22.07 7.11
CA ALA A 749 -14.65 -22.46 6.23
C ALA A 749 -14.06 -21.24 5.47
N GLY A 750 -14.91 -20.35 4.97
CA GLY A 750 -14.46 -19.11 4.31
C GLY A 750 -13.69 -18.19 5.26
N LEU A 751 -14.15 -18.04 6.51
CA LEU A 751 -13.45 -17.27 7.55
C LEU A 751 -12.11 -17.91 7.95
N LEU A 752 -12.01 -19.24 7.93
CA LEU A 752 -10.76 -19.96 8.14
C LEU A 752 -9.76 -19.69 7.02
N GLN A 753 -10.21 -19.70 5.76
CA GLN A 753 -9.37 -19.33 4.61
C GLN A 753 -8.90 -17.86 4.69
N LYS A 754 -9.78 -16.94 5.13
CA LYS A 754 -9.38 -15.54 5.37
C LYS A 754 -8.32 -15.44 6.47
N LEU A 755 -8.44 -16.25 7.52
CA LEU A 755 -7.44 -16.34 8.58
C LEU A 755 -6.09 -16.86 8.04
N TYR A 756 -6.09 -17.90 7.22
CA TYR A 756 -4.86 -18.44 6.61
C TYR A 756 -4.05 -17.40 5.83
N ARG A 757 -4.75 -16.41 5.27
CA ARG A 757 -4.15 -15.32 4.51
C ARG A 757 -3.91 -14.06 5.33
N GLY A 758 -4.43 -13.98 6.55
CA GLY A 758 -4.32 -12.81 7.43
C GLY A 758 -5.20 -11.63 7.02
N LEU A 759 -6.49 -11.90 6.78
CA LEU A 759 -7.46 -10.91 6.27
C LEU A 759 -8.54 -10.54 7.28
N ALA A 760 -8.81 -9.23 7.35
CA ALA A 760 -10.13 -8.71 7.66
C ALA A 760 -10.90 -8.47 6.35
N VAL A 761 -12.23 -8.41 6.41
CA VAL A 761 -13.07 -8.25 5.23
C VAL A 761 -14.04 -7.09 5.36
N HIS A 762 -14.22 -6.37 4.27
CA HIS A 762 -15.35 -5.49 4.03
C HIS A 762 -16.39 -6.27 3.22
N CYS A 763 -17.62 -6.31 3.70
CA CYS A 763 -18.65 -7.17 3.16
C CYS A 763 -19.20 -6.66 1.83
N LYS A 764 -19.93 -7.54 1.13
CA LYS A 764 -20.60 -7.19 -0.13
C LYS A 764 -21.64 -6.07 0.08
N PRO A 765 -21.95 -5.29 -0.98
CA PRO A 765 -23.02 -4.32 -0.93
C PRO A 765 -24.34 -4.95 -0.45
N ASN A 766 -25.07 -4.24 0.42
CA ASN A 766 -26.32 -4.71 1.03
C ASN A 766 -26.18 -6.00 1.85
N GLN A 767 -24.97 -6.35 2.32
CA GLN A 767 -24.80 -7.41 3.30
C GLN A 767 -25.70 -7.14 4.51
N ALA A 768 -26.42 -8.17 4.95
CA ALA A 768 -27.24 -8.05 6.13
C ALA A 768 -26.34 -7.97 7.38
N SER A 769 -26.71 -7.06 8.28
CA SER A 769 -26.28 -6.97 9.68
C SER A 769 -24.87 -6.46 9.97
N PHE A 770 -23.89 -6.69 9.10
CA PHE A 770 -22.51 -6.28 9.32
C PHE A 770 -21.91 -5.70 8.04
N ASP A 771 -21.18 -4.60 8.20
CA ASP A 771 -20.46 -3.95 7.10
C ASP A 771 -19.05 -4.53 6.96
N GLN A 772 -18.44 -4.96 8.08
CA GLN A 772 -17.08 -5.52 8.13
C GLN A 772 -17.00 -6.72 9.07
N LEU A 773 -16.05 -7.63 8.81
CA LEU A 773 -15.81 -8.82 9.62
C LEU A 773 -14.31 -9.07 9.76
N PHE A 774 -13.89 -9.65 10.88
CA PHE A 774 -12.60 -10.35 10.96
C PHE A 774 -12.74 -11.63 11.77
N THR A 775 -11.90 -12.63 11.44
CA THR A 775 -11.93 -13.94 12.08
C THR A 775 -11.36 -13.84 13.50
N ILE A 776 -12.03 -14.50 14.44
CA ILE A 776 -11.50 -14.80 15.78
C ILE A 776 -11.32 -16.32 15.82
N TYR A 777 -10.10 -16.77 16.10
CA TYR A 777 -9.82 -18.19 16.28
C TYR A 777 -9.76 -18.53 17.76
N LEU A 778 -10.54 -19.53 18.21
CA LEU A 778 -10.59 -19.95 19.61
C LEU A 778 -9.52 -21.02 19.88
N GLN A 779 -8.29 -20.58 20.07
CA GLN A 779 -7.11 -21.43 20.25
C GLN A 779 -7.14 -22.17 21.58
N SER A 780 -6.94 -23.49 21.57
CA SER A 780 -6.65 -24.27 22.80
C SER A 780 -5.15 -24.39 23.03
N SER A 781 -4.41 -24.75 21.97
CA SER A 781 -2.94 -24.88 21.94
C SER A 781 -2.38 -24.33 20.63
N PRO A 782 -1.18 -23.71 20.60
CA PRO A 782 -0.50 -23.29 19.38
C PRO A 782 -0.10 -24.42 18.42
N THR A 783 0.09 -25.63 18.97
CA THR A 783 0.52 -26.83 18.21
C THR A 783 -0.63 -27.69 17.72
N GLU A 784 -1.87 -27.34 18.08
CA GLU A 784 -3.06 -28.06 17.61
C GLU A 784 -3.35 -27.69 16.15
N ALA A 785 -3.81 -28.67 15.38
CA ALA A 785 -4.21 -28.44 14.00
C ALA A 785 -5.34 -27.40 13.90
N LEU A 786 -5.30 -26.57 12.86
CA LEU A 786 -6.33 -25.56 12.64
C LEU A 786 -7.66 -26.21 12.22
N ASP A 787 -8.72 -26.01 13.01
CA ASP A 787 -10.04 -26.63 12.78
C ASP A 787 -11.12 -25.54 12.63
N GLU A 788 -11.98 -25.70 11.61
CA GLU A 788 -13.15 -24.87 11.35
C GLU A 788 -14.08 -24.74 12.56
N ARG A 789 -14.16 -25.76 13.43
CA ARG A 789 -14.97 -25.75 14.66
C ARG A 789 -14.51 -24.71 15.68
N ASN A 790 -13.25 -24.28 15.61
CA ASN A 790 -12.69 -23.26 16.48
C ASN A 790 -12.83 -21.83 15.90
N VAL A 791 -13.44 -21.70 14.72
CA VAL A 791 -13.67 -20.40 14.09
C VAL A 791 -14.88 -19.70 14.69
N THR A 792 -14.72 -18.41 14.96
CA THR A 792 -15.79 -17.44 15.19
C THR A 792 -15.37 -16.10 14.57
N PHE A 793 -16.11 -15.02 14.83
CA PHE A 793 -15.88 -13.74 14.17
C PHE A 793 -16.17 -12.54 15.08
N CYS A 794 -15.58 -11.41 14.70
CA CYS A 794 -16.03 -10.09 15.08
C CYS A 794 -16.81 -9.47 13.91
N GLY A 795 -18.05 -9.06 14.14
CA GLY A 795 -18.86 -8.31 13.19
C GLY A 795 -18.95 -6.84 13.56
N ILE A 796 -18.70 -5.97 12.60
CA ILE A 796 -18.70 -4.53 12.79
C ILE A 796 -19.84 -3.92 12.00
N GLN A 797 -20.67 -3.15 12.69
CA GLN A 797 -21.67 -2.29 12.08
C GLN A 797 -21.29 -0.83 12.29
N VAL A 798 -21.23 -0.08 11.19
CA VAL A 798 -20.88 1.33 11.15
C VAL A 798 -22.11 2.15 10.83
N LYS A 799 -22.27 3.27 11.54
CA LYS A 799 -23.28 4.28 11.26
C LYS A 799 -22.66 5.66 11.28
N ASN A 800 -22.94 6.41 10.21
CA ASN A 800 -22.50 7.80 10.02
C ASN A 800 -23.69 8.77 9.82
N LEU A 801 -24.92 8.37 10.18
CA LEU A 801 -26.12 9.17 9.92
C LEU A 801 -26.35 10.26 10.97
N LYS A 802 -26.88 11.41 10.53
CA LYS A 802 -27.33 12.53 11.39
C LYS A 802 -28.60 12.22 12.21
N GLN A 803 -29.16 11.01 12.08
CA GLN A 803 -30.34 10.56 12.83
C GLN A 803 -29.94 9.46 13.81
N ASN A 804 -30.44 9.56 15.06
CA ASN A 804 -30.29 8.49 16.04
C ASN A 804 -31.15 7.31 15.61
N ASP A 805 -30.55 6.36 14.89
CA ASP A 805 -31.15 5.06 14.63
C ASP A 805 -31.53 4.41 15.98
N ASN A 806 -32.72 3.79 16.04
CA ASN A 806 -33.12 3.01 17.21
C ASN A 806 -32.27 1.73 17.28
N ILE A 807 -31.06 1.84 17.85
CA ILE A 807 -30.11 0.74 18.00
C ILE A 807 -30.76 -0.49 18.64
N LYS A 808 -31.75 -0.33 19.54
CA LYS A 808 -32.45 -1.45 20.18
C LYS A 808 -33.23 -2.31 19.19
N GLU A 809 -33.80 -1.72 18.15
CA GLU A 809 -34.55 -2.47 17.12
C GLU A 809 -33.57 -3.16 16.15
N GLN A 810 -32.53 -2.46 15.71
CA GLN A 810 -31.56 -3.00 14.75
C GLN A 810 -30.64 -4.04 15.36
N ALA A 811 -30.23 -3.88 16.63
CA ALA A 811 -29.28 -4.77 17.30
C ALA A 811 -29.77 -6.22 17.41
N SER A 812 -31.07 -6.45 17.37
CA SER A 812 -31.63 -7.81 17.36
C SER A 812 -31.28 -8.60 16.09
N LYS A 813 -30.91 -7.90 15.01
CA LYS A 813 -30.50 -8.48 13.73
C LYS A 813 -28.99 -8.70 13.62
N TRP A 814 -28.19 -8.27 14.58
CA TRP A 814 -26.74 -8.46 14.55
C TRP A 814 -26.36 -9.85 15.07
N THR A 815 -26.79 -10.87 14.33
CA THR A 815 -26.57 -12.29 14.60
C THR A 815 -26.03 -12.99 13.36
N PRO A 816 -25.34 -14.13 13.50
CA PRO A 816 -24.88 -14.92 12.35
C PRO A 816 -26.04 -15.34 11.44
N LYS A 817 -27.20 -15.66 12.03
CA LYS A 817 -28.39 -16.12 11.31
C LYS A 817 -28.97 -15.02 10.42
N ASP A 818 -29.12 -13.81 10.95
CA ASP A 818 -29.66 -12.68 10.20
C ASP A 818 -28.67 -12.17 9.15
N ALA A 819 -27.36 -12.27 9.45
CA ALA A 819 -26.29 -12.02 8.49
C ALA A 819 -26.20 -13.10 7.39
N LYS A 820 -27.00 -14.18 7.48
CA LYS A 820 -26.98 -15.35 6.58
C LYS A 820 -25.63 -16.10 6.55
N MET A 821 -24.86 -16.01 7.64
CA MET A 821 -23.60 -16.73 7.78
C MET A 821 -23.83 -18.19 8.17
N LYS A 822 -23.21 -19.12 7.43
CA LYS A 822 -23.25 -20.55 7.74
C LYS A 822 -22.03 -20.91 8.57
N LEU A 823 -22.22 -21.05 9.88
CA LEU A 823 -21.15 -21.43 10.82
C LEU A 823 -21.34 -22.87 11.30
N GLN A 824 -20.26 -23.64 11.29
CA GLN A 824 -20.24 -25.03 11.74
C GLN A 824 -20.44 -25.15 13.26
N GLY A 825 -19.83 -24.23 14.02
CA GLY A 825 -19.86 -24.21 15.48
C GLY A 825 -20.83 -23.18 16.06
N ARG A 826 -21.35 -23.47 17.26
CA ARG A 826 -22.12 -22.51 18.08
C ARG A 826 -21.21 -21.72 19.02
N ASN A 827 -20.12 -21.17 18.49
CA ASN A 827 -19.15 -20.40 19.27
C ASN A 827 -19.68 -19.02 19.69
N PRO A 828 -19.18 -18.44 20.81
CA PRO A 828 -19.43 -17.03 21.10
C PRO A 828 -18.83 -16.14 20.01
N TYR A 829 -19.44 -14.99 19.76
CA TYR A 829 -19.02 -14.05 18.73
C TYR A 829 -19.06 -12.62 19.27
N LEU A 830 -18.30 -11.73 18.63
CA LEU A 830 -18.17 -10.34 19.03
C LEU A 830 -18.91 -9.42 18.04
N VAL A 831 -19.64 -8.43 18.56
CA VAL A 831 -20.25 -7.36 17.76
C VAL A 831 -19.70 -6.01 18.20
N LEU A 832 -19.15 -5.25 17.26
CA LEU A 832 -18.74 -3.87 17.48
C LEU A 832 -19.66 -2.93 16.71
N TYR A 833 -20.21 -1.95 17.39
CA TYR A 833 -21.04 -0.91 16.78
C TYR A 833 -20.33 0.43 16.84
N PHE A 834 -20.06 1.03 15.68
CA PHE A 834 -19.39 2.34 15.58
C PHE A 834 -20.38 3.40 15.12
N CYS A 835 -20.75 4.30 16.03
CA CYS A 835 -21.46 5.53 15.72
C CYS A 835 -20.45 6.68 15.70
N LEU A 836 -19.87 6.96 14.54
CA LEU A 836 -18.70 7.83 14.43
C LEU A 836 -19.00 9.31 14.72
N ASN A 837 -20.27 9.71 14.59
CA ASN A 837 -20.78 11.01 15.01
C ASN A 837 -21.79 10.84 16.18
N ASP A 838 -21.43 11.30 17.38
CA ASP A 838 -22.30 11.18 18.57
C ASP A 838 -23.38 12.26 18.60
N PHE A 839 -24.56 11.97 18.02
CA PHE A 839 -25.74 12.84 18.06
C PHE A 839 -26.72 12.52 19.20
N ARG A 840 -26.30 11.74 20.21
CA ARG A 840 -27.22 11.37 21.30
C ARG A 840 -27.59 12.60 22.14
N PRO A 841 -28.88 12.77 22.49
CA PRO A 841 -29.30 13.88 23.33
C PRO A 841 -28.68 13.76 24.72
N LYS A 842 -28.04 14.84 25.21
CA LYS A 842 -27.63 14.93 26.61
C LYS A 842 -28.86 14.72 27.50
N LYS A 843 -28.79 13.84 28.50
CA LYS A 843 -29.97 13.47 29.33
C LYS A 843 -30.66 14.71 29.92
N PRO A 844 -31.99 14.87 29.74
CA PRO A 844 -32.77 15.84 30.53
C PRO A 844 -32.90 15.35 31.98
N ARG A 845 -32.96 16.28 32.94
CA ARG A 845 -33.10 16.01 34.38
C ARG A 845 -34.29 15.08 34.67
N SER A 846 -34.11 14.04 35.48
CA SER A 846 -35.23 13.32 36.09
C SER A 846 -35.91 14.21 37.14
N HIS A 847 -37.23 14.43 37.02
CA HIS A 847 -38.01 15.23 37.97
C HIS A 847 -37.82 14.73 39.42
N PRO A 848 -37.67 15.62 40.41
CA PRO A 848 -37.54 15.21 41.79
C PRO A 848 -38.86 14.59 42.28
N LYS A 849 -38.77 13.40 42.89
CA LYS A 849 -39.87 12.82 43.68
C LYS A 849 -40.23 13.84 44.78
N LYS A 850 -41.52 14.19 44.89
CA LYS A 850 -42.05 15.06 45.96
C LYS A 850 -41.68 14.46 47.32
N LEU A 851 -40.69 15.02 47.99
CA LEU A 851 -40.50 14.85 49.43
C LEU A 851 -41.13 16.06 50.14
N LYS A 852 -41.94 15.78 51.15
CA LYS A 852 -42.70 16.77 51.92
C LYS A 852 -41.76 17.76 52.61
N SER A 853 -42.21 19.01 52.61
CA SER A 853 -41.62 20.21 53.19
C SER A 853 -41.08 20.04 54.61
N THR A 854 -39.90 20.60 54.87
CA THR A 854 -39.63 21.49 56.01
C THR A 854 -38.45 22.40 55.67
N SER A 855 -38.58 23.64 56.10
CA SER A 855 -37.77 24.84 55.87
C SER A 855 -36.24 24.71 56.05
N SER A 856 -35.48 25.06 55.01
CA SER A 856 -34.34 26.00 55.04
C SER A 856 -33.78 26.19 53.63
N ALA A 857 -33.10 27.31 53.41
CA ALA A 857 -32.74 27.91 52.12
C ALA A 857 -32.17 26.93 51.08
N THR A 858 -32.76 26.92 49.88
CA THR A 858 -32.32 26.11 48.74
C THR A 858 -31.31 26.91 47.91
N SER A 859 -30.03 26.61 48.04
CA SER A 859 -29.03 26.99 47.05
C SER A 859 -29.28 26.20 45.77
N ILE A 860 -29.63 26.90 44.68
CA ILE A 860 -29.71 26.30 43.35
C ILE A 860 -28.29 26.24 42.80
N THR A 861 -27.57 25.14 43.05
CA THR A 861 -26.38 24.80 42.27
C THR A 861 -26.83 24.36 40.88
N LEU A 862 -26.41 25.10 39.84
CA LEU A 862 -26.52 24.68 38.45
C LEU A 862 -25.54 23.52 38.21
N GLU A 863 -25.95 22.30 38.56
CA GLU A 863 -25.19 21.10 38.19
C GLU A 863 -25.25 20.89 36.67
N THR A 864 -24.06 20.78 36.07
CA THR A 864 -23.82 20.55 34.65
C THR A 864 -24.40 19.20 34.19
N PRO A 865 -24.94 19.10 32.96
CA PRO A 865 -25.47 17.84 32.42
C PRO A 865 -24.38 16.75 32.40
N THR A 866 -24.67 15.57 32.96
CA THR A 866 -23.73 14.45 32.96
C THR A 866 -23.50 13.94 31.53
N PRO A 867 -22.25 13.87 31.03
CA PRO A 867 -21.97 13.33 29.70
C PRO A 867 -22.36 11.84 29.62
N LEU A 868 -22.93 11.44 28.48
CA LEU A 868 -23.26 10.04 28.22
C LEU A 868 -21.96 9.21 28.07
N PRO A 869 -21.96 7.93 28.47
CA PRO A 869 -20.80 7.09 28.27
C PRO A 869 -20.51 6.94 26.77
N LYS A 870 -19.22 7.05 26.43
CA LYS A 870 -18.71 6.95 25.06
C LYS A 870 -18.59 5.51 24.56
N ILE A 871 -18.30 4.59 25.48
CA ILE A 871 -18.31 3.15 25.25
C ILE A 871 -19.39 2.53 26.12
N THR A 872 -20.25 1.70 25.52
CA THR A 872 -21.32 0.95 26.21
C THR A 872 -21.48 -0.44 25.60
N HIS A 873 -22.36 -1.28 26.13
CA HIS A 873 -22.75 -2.52 25.46
C HIS A 873 -23.87 -2.26 24.44
N VAL A 874 -23.97 -3.10 23.41
CA VAL A 874 -25.10 -3.07 22.49
C VAL A 874 -26.33 -3.66 23.20
N PRO A 875 -27.50 -2.98 23.18
CA PRO A 875 -28.71 -3.54 23.76
C PRO A 875 -29.13 -4.87 23.12
N ASP A 876 -29.71 -5.78 23.90
CA ASP A 876 -30.15 -7.07 23.38
C ASP A 876 -31.43 -7.02 22.54
N GLY A 877 -32.26 -5.99 22.72
CA GLY A 877 -33.51 -5.86 21.98
C GLY A 877 -34.40 -7.09 22.14
N GLN A 878 -34.76 -7.73 21.02
CA GLN A 878 -35.59 -8.94 20.96
C GLN A 878 -34.79 -10.23 20.69
N LEU A 879 -33.51 -10.28 21.04
CA LEU A 879 -32.70 -11.49 20.86
C LEU A 879 -33.26 -12.68 21.62
N SER A 880 -33.04 -13.87 21.05
CA SER A 880 -33.32 -15.10 21.75
C SER A 880 -32.39 -15.24 22.97
N LYS A 881 -32.84 -15.93 24.02
CA LYS A 881 -32.00 -16.21 25.20
C LYS A 881 -30.68 -16.89 24.85
N GLU A 882 -30.67 -17.72 23.80
CA GLU A 882 -29.47 -18.42 23.34
C GLU A 882 -28.48 -17.44 22.71
N GLU A 883 -28.94 -16.53 21.84
CA GLU A 883 -28.09 -15.52 21.20
C GLU A 883 -27.55 -14.51 22.21
N THR A 884 -28.39 -14.06 23.16
CA THR A 884 -27.97 -13.17 24.25
C THR A 884 -26.79 -13.74 25.05
N ARG A 885 -26.81 -15.05 25.31
CA ARG A 885 -25.76 -15.75 26.08
C ARG A 885 -24.43 -15.88 25.33
N ARG A 886 -24.45 -15.85 23.99
CA ARG A 886 -23.28 -16.07 23.13
C ARG A 886 -22.66 -14.79 22.58
N ARG A 887 -23.44 -13.71 22.49
CA ARG A 887 -23.02 -12.47 21.84
C ARG A 887 -22.31 -11.54 22.82
N ALA A 888 -21.01 -11.37 22.64
CA ALA A 888 -20.27 -10.25 23.20
C ALA A 888 -20.55 -8.98 22.37
N SER A 889 -20.66 -7.82 23.02
CA SER A 889 -20.87 -6.58 22.27
C SER A 889 -20.35 -5.31 22.92
N LEU A 890 -19.88 -4.38 22.08
CA LEU A 890 -19.47 -3.02 22.46
C LEU A 890 -19.99 -2.00 21.44
N ALA A 891 -20.37 -0.83 21.92
CA ALA A 891 -20.89 0.29 21.15
C ALA A 891 -20.07 1.55 21.46
N PHE A 892 -19.49 2.15 20.42
CA PHE A 892 -18.61 3.31 20.45
C PHE A 892 -19.34 4.52 19.84
N TYR A 893 -19.33 5.64 20.55
CA TYR A 893 -20.05 6.85 20.16
C TYR A 893 -19.10 8.05 20.10
N GLY A 894 -18.83 8.50 18.87
CA GLY A 894 -17.86 9.54 18.56
C GLY A 894 -16.44 8.99 18.39
N LEU A 895 -15.58 9.74 17.69
CA LEU A 895 -14.16 9.42 17.54
C LEU A 895 -13.40 9.49 18.87
N ASP A 896 -13.91 10.27 19.84
CA ASP A 896 -13.38 10.38 21.20
C ASP A 896 -13.64 9.14 22.07
N ALA A 897 -14.38 8.15 21.55
CA ALA A 897 -14.53 6.85 22.20
C ALA A 897 -13.29 5.95 22.07
N PHE A 898 -12.30 6.32 21.25
CA PHE A 898 -11.11 5.52 20.97
C PHE A 898 -9.87 6.19 21.60
N PRO A 899 -9.46 5.81 22.83
CA PRO A 899 -8.45 6.54 23.59
C PRO A 899 -7.03 6.42 23.02
N PHE A 900 -6.78 5.46 22.11
CA PHE A 900 -5.47 5.27 21.47
C PHE A 900 -5.24 6.17 20.25
N LEU A 901 -6.25 6.97 19.85
CA LEU A 901 -6.12 7.94 18.75
C LEU A 901 -5.66 9.29 19.31
N SER A 902 -4.64 9.88 18.69
CA SER A 902 -4.20 11.24 19.03
C SER A 902 -5.22 12.29 18.60
N GLU A 903 -5.15 13.49 19.19
CA GLU A 903 -6.02 14.61 18.79
C GLU A 903 -5.85 14.98 17.30
N LYS A 904 -4.61 14.96 16.79
CA LYS A 904 -4.31 15.25 15.38
C LYS A 904 -4.95 14.21 14.45
N LEU A 905 -4.87 12.93 14.82
CA LEU A 905 -5.49 11.85 14.04
C LEU A 905 -7.02 11.91 14.10
N VAL A 906 -7.60 12.19 15.27
CA VAL A 906 -9.05 12.41 15.42
C VAL A 906 -9.52 13.57 14.55
N ALA A 907 -8.78 14.68 14.50
CA ALA A 907 -9.09 15.82 13.65
C ALA A 907 -9.08 15.46 12.16
N ALA A 908 -8.06 14.72 11.69
CA ALA A 908 -7.97 14.27 10.30
C ALA A 908 -9.13 13.32 9.92
N LEU A 909 -9.47 12.36 10.79
CA LEU A 909 -10.62 11.47 10.58
C LEU A 909 -11.95 12.22 10.60
N LYS A 910 -12.08 13.24 11.44
CA LYS A 910 -13.26 14.08 11.50
C LYS A 910 -13.43 14.88 10.20
N GLU A 911 -12.34 15.43 9.67
CA GLU A 911 -12.34 16.13 8.37
C GLU A 911 -12.77 15.20 7.23
N LEU A 912 -12.29 13.95 7.25
CA LEU A 912 -12.72 12.92 6.29
C LEU A 912 -14.22 12.64 6.42
N LEU A 913 -14.74 12.42 7.63
CA LEU A 913 -16.17 12.19 7.86
C LEU A 913 -17.05 13.36 7.40
N ASP A 914 -16.57 14.59 7.56
CA ASP A 914 -17.29 15.81 7.19
C ASP A 914 -17.09 16.20 5.71
N SER A 915 -16.32 15.41 4.95
CA SER A 915 -16.15 15.62 3.51
C SER A 915 -17.35 15.07 2.74
N ASP A 916 -18.39 15.91 2.57
CA ASP A 916 -19.52 15.56 1.71
C ASP A 916 -19.13 15.74 0.22
N PRO A 917 -19.27 14.70 -0.63
CA PRO A 917 -19.10 14.88 -2.07
C PRO A 917 -20.24 15.75 -2.64
N PRO A 918 -19.98 16.62 -3.63
CA PRO A 918 -21.05 17.34 -4.32
C PRO A 918 -22.08 16.35 -4.90
N VAL A 919 -23.37 16.66 -4.71
CA VAL A 919 -24.50 15.81 -5.14
C VAL A 919 -24.49 15.66 -6.67
N LEU A 920 -23.78 14.65 -7.16
CA LEU A 920 -23.86 14.16 -8.53
C LEU A 920 -24.46 12.75 -8.46
N GLN A 921 -25.62 12.58 -9.08
CA GLN A 921 -26.23 11.27 -9.27
C GLN A 921 -25.30 10.43 -10.15
N LEU A 922 -24.59 9.49 -9.51
CA LEU A 922 -23.83 8.47 -10.22
C LEU A 922 -24.81 7.42 -10.76
N PRO A 923 -24.66 6.96 -12.01
CA PRO A 923 -25.30 5.72 -12.44
C PRO A 923 -24.81 4.59 -11.54
N GLU A 924 -25.73 3.86 -10.93
CA GLU A 924 -25.44 2.64 -10.19
C GLU A 924 -24.87 1.57 -11.14
N ASN A 925 -23.95 0.79 -10.59
CA ASN A 925 -23.32 -0.43 -11.10
C ASN A 925 -21.99 -0.23 -11.86
N PRO A 926 -20.83 -0.51 -11.22
CA PRO A 926 -19.77 -1.21 -11.94
C PRO A 926 -20.39 -2.46 -12.58
N SER A 927 -20.18 -2.65 -13.87
CA SER A 927 -20.66 -3.85 -14.57
C SER A 927 -20.06 -5.09 -13.91
N GLU A 928 -20.81 -6.19 -13.86
CA GLU A 928 -20.34 -7.54 -13.41
C GLU A 928 -18.99 -7.98 -14.04
N LEU A 929 -18.54 -7.32 -15.11
CA LEU A 929 -17.27 -7.51 -15.78
C LEU A 929 -16.02 -7.10 -14.96
N ASP A 930 -16.15 -6.29 -13.90
CA ASP A 930 -15.00 -5.76 -13.16
C ASP A 930 -14.27 -6.78 -12.26
N CYS A 931 -14.74 -8.04 -12.19
CA CYS A 931 -14.21 -9.03 -11.26
C CYS A 931 -13.73 -10.35 -11.89
N GLU A 932 -13.89 -10.61 -13.20
CA GLU A 932 -13.51 -11.92 -13.79
C GLU A 932 -12.03 -12.29 -13.56
N TYR A 933 -11.13 -11.31 -13.63
CA TYR A 933 -9.70 -11.55 -13.36
C TYR A 933 -9.45 -11.95 -11.90
N VAL A 934 -10.11 -11.26 -10.97
CA VAL A 934 -10.00 -11.49 -9.53
C VAL A 934 -10.42 -12.90 -9.15
N TYR A 935 -11.57 -13.34 -9.65
CA TYR A 935 -12.09 -14.69 -9.40
C TYR A 935 -11.14 -15.78 -9.92
N GLY A 936 -10.51 -15.54 -11.07
CA GLY A 936 -9.55 -16.47 -11.65
C GLY A 936 -8.17 -16.46 -10.98
N ALA A 937 -7.79 -15.36 -10.34
CA ALA A 937 -6.46 -15.14 -9.78
C ALA A 937 -6.36 -15.50 -8.27
N SER A 938 -7.43 -15.31 -7.51
CA SER A 938 -7.49 -15.67 -6.07
C SER A 938 -8.85 -16.24 -5.68
N PRO A 939 -9.22 -17.44 -6.16
CA PRO A 939 -10.55 -18.03 -5.91
C PRO A 939 -10.83 -18.29 -4.41
N GLU A 940 -9.81 -18.41 -3.57
CA GLU A 940 -9.99 -18.54 -2.11
C GLU A 940 -10.39 -17.21 -1.45
N VAL A 941 -10.13 -16.09 -2.11
CA VAL A 941 -10.52 -14.76 -1.64
C VAL A 941 -11.92 -14.40 -2.16
N PHE A 942 -12.28 -14.84 -3.37
CA PHE A 942 -13.50 -14.43 -4.08
C PHE A 942 -14.29 -15.65 -4.55
N SER A 943 -15.58 -15.73 -4.25
CA SER A 943 -16.35 -16.95 -4.53
C SER A 943 -16.61 -17.12 -6.03
N LEU A 944 -16.41 -18.33 -6.54
CA LEU A 944 -16.85 -18.76 -7.87
C LEU A 944 -18.26 -19.35 -7.86
N ASP A 945 -18.99 -19.28 -6.74
CA ASP A 945 -20.33 -19.84 -6.59
C ASP A 945 -21.32 -19.10 -7.51
N LYS A 946 -21.30 -19.44 -8.80
CA LYS A 946 -22.42 -19.37 -9.72
C LYS A 946 -23.40 -20.50 -9.39
N GLU A 947 -23.85 -20.55 -8.14
CA GLU A 947 -25.04 -21.29 -7.73
C GLU A 947 -25.83 -20.41 -6.78
N ASP A 948 -26.60 -19.50 -7.38
CA ASP A 948 -27.96 -19.12 -6.92
C ASP A 948 -28.77 -18.62 -8.14
#